data_AF-A0A8J3JIA4-F1
#
_entry.id   AF-A0A8J3JIA4-F1
#
_cell.length_a   1.000
_cell.length_b   1.000
_cell.length_c   1.000
_cell.angle_alpha   90.00
_cell.angle_beta   90.00
_cell.angle_gamma   90.00
#
_symmetry.space_group_name_H-M   'P 1'
#
loop_
_entity.id
_entity.type
_entity.pdbx_description
1 polymer ?
#
loop_
_entity_poly.entity_id
_entity_poly.type
_entity_poly.pdbx_seq_one_letter_code
_entity_poly.pdbx_strand_id
1 'polypeptide(L)'
;MIHVPPVRKPYPLLAAAVVLLLLGAGVAWGVGDALGLSHTPAAVPREDLAAAPPRAVAPPPRLTTITVPDDLRTTKAATAVADALAARGLPRPAVTPVPVPRPATPTSGATATTGSTGAAGSTTAGSTTATQNTGAQPGAAPDLSAVRGLRASVLPALDAAPESYRIGVRGSELAVDGTDVAGTAAGLYRLADRIRSGAEPLPAADVGRLVTPRLGLRLTDAGSVGREPDAARFAAGDDYNLNTDVVKEALLPRAPWVDANAVSRISAQFRQFVDHSVAQGYNGVVVPGFLEYVTFAKVGDGRAVYPAGDTHVEQARAMVAAFGPVFRYAEDMGVKVFMLTDMLAVSPPLEAYLTRTVGGLDVADPRLWAVYQAGLSELFESMPFVDGLMIRIGEGGEVYAEDGWDYSSKLAVTTDASVRAMLRAMLDTAGAANKEVIFRTWTVGVGAVGDLHTNPESYAQVLGGFDDPHLIVSTKYTLGDFYSHLPLNTTLLQGEHRRIVEFQARREFEAFGSLPNDLGPLHRQALREFLAANPKVEGVWNWTQDGGPLRAGPMSLYLRTGFWQLYDLNTYAVARFAWDPDADPAQVTADWAYRTFSGDPATVAAIGQAMALSRQAVTRGLYVGPYADKTVKALGLEPPPMMWIFEWDIPTGDSAALDSIYAVTGGRIEAAVDEGAEAVTLARRMRDLVAATDPATWRDAGLREQFTSTLDYQVNLFETLGAYRTMVLRHAQWLDTGSRQAKDGWRLAETAYQGARDVHRQRYGTDLDLPAYNFTAADLGAERADRDPAMAWAARALLALLLIVVLLGLRGRGFGGAACRALLLGAVRPWRVSALPAPEPKSDRVLVWLIPAVVLVASRAVFTWFAAPAHLLVTLGGWLLFALVVRLIVGRRDPFHLWAVVGGVALLRSVLLLAALAGRGPGKYWFAFWTAPTLRTVYVTVAFAGFCWLFVATALVLRDRYGLLRRRAVGLTLTAAGVPLGLLAGLVALIGLEKALTVWNDQLALLPWGLSRILGITVYLGIPADLPLYAAVAGAALALLGLLLSIGRSRPAAEATD
;
A
#
# COMPACT_ATOMS: atom_id res chain seq x y z
N MET A 1 -44.35 -44.19 -52.71
CA MET A 1 -43.52 -44.54 -51.53
C MET A 1 -42.72 -43.31 -51.13
N ILE A 2 -43.05 -42.70 -50.01
CA ILE A 2 -42.40 -41.48 -49.50
C ILE A 2 -41.07 -41.90 -48.87
N HIS A 3 -39.95 -41.49 -49.47
CA HIS A 3 -38.63 -41.76 -48.96
C HIS A 3 -38.37 -40.86 -47.75
N VAL A 4 -38.65 -41.36 -46.54
CA VAL A 4 -38.29 -40.71 -45.28
C VAL A 4 -36.78 -40.95 -45.08
N PRO A 5 -35.93 -39.90 -45.11
CA PRO A 5 -34.50 -40.09 -44.87
C PRO A 5 -34.28 -40.57 -43.42
N PRO A 6 -33.32 -41.47 -43.17
CA PRO A 6 -33.10 -42.04 -41.85
C PRO A 6 -32.72 -40.95 -40.85
N VAL A 7 -33.45 -40.91 -39.73
CA VAL A 7 -33.10 -40.12 -38.55
C VAL A 7 -31.71 -40.54 -38.09
N ARG A 8 -30.70 -39.71 -38.35
CA ARG A 8 -29.33 -39.96 -37.90
C ARG A 8 -29.31 -40.11 -36.37
N LYS A 9 -28.62 -41.15 -35.89
CA LYS A 9 -28.52 -41.55 -34.48
C LYS A 9 -28.16 -40.37 -33.55
N PRO A 10 -28.69 -40.30 -32.32
CA PRO A 10 -28.49 -39.18 -31.36
C PRO A 10 -27.11 -39.12 -30.67
N TYR A 11 -26.29 -40.18 -30.76
CA TYR A 11 -24.97 -40.29 -30.11
C TYR A 11 -23.97 -39.13 -30.32
N PRO A 12 -23.81 -38.52 -31.53
CA PRO A 12 -22.84 -37.44 -31.71
C PRO A 12 -23.22 -36.12 -31.02
N LEU A 13 -24.49 -35.93 -30.65
CA LEU A 13 -24.95 -34.71 -29.97
C LEU A 13 -24.82 -34.82 -28.44
N LEU A 14 -25.01 -36.02 -27.89
CA LEU A 14 -24.69 -36.30 -26.49
C LEU A 14 -23.18 -36.11 -26.25
N ALA A 15 -22.34 -36.63 -27.16
CA ALA A 15 -20.90 -36.42 -27.11
C ALA A 15 -20.54 -34.93 -27.20
N ALA A 16 -21.18 -34.16 -28.09
CA ALA A 16 -20.96 -32.72 -28.17
C ALA A 16 -21.34 -32.01 -26.86
N ALA A 17 -22.51 -32.31 -26.28
CA ALA A 17 -22.93 -31.72 -25.01
C ALA A 17 -21.94 -32.03 -23.86
N VAL A 18 -21.45 -33.27 -23.78
CA VAL A 18 -20.43 -33.66 -22.80
C VAL A 18 -19.13 -32.87 -23.01
N VAL A 19 -18.64 -32.75 -24.24
CA VAL A 19 -17.43 -31.95 -24.55
C VAL A 19 -17.62 -30.48 -24.15
N LEU A 20 -18.78 -29.88 -24.43
CA LEU A 20 -19.04 -28.48 -24.06
C LEU A 20 -19.09 -28.28 -22.54
N LEU A 21 -19.64 -29.24 -21.79
CA LEU A 21 -19.63 -29.22 -20.33
C LEU A 21 -18.23 -29.41 -19.76
N LEU A 22 -17.40 -30.29 -20.35
CA LEU A 22 -16.00 -30.45 -19.95
C LEU A 22 -15.18 -29.17 -20.20
N LEU A 23 -15.38 -28.50 -21.35
CA LEU A 23 -14.77 -27.20 -21.62
C LEU A 23 -15.24 -26.14 -20.61
N GLY A 24 -16.53 -26.10 -20.31
CA GLY A 24 -17.08 -25.22 -19.27
C GLY A 24 -16.49 -25.50 -17.89
N ALA A 25 -16.32 -26.77 -17.53
CA ALA A 25 -15.71 -27.16 -16.26
C ALA A 25 -14.23 -26.76 -16.21
N GLY A 26 -13.48 -26.89 -17.31
CA GLY A 26 -12.11 -26.40 -17.41
C GLY A 26 -12.00 -24.88 -17.22
N VAL A 27 -12.90 -24.11 -17.81
CA VAL A 27 -12.96 -22.64 -17.60
C VAL A 27 -13.34 -22.32 -16.15
N ALA A 28 -14.33 -23.01 -15.59
CA ALA A 28 -14.75 -22.82 -14.21
C ALA A 28 -13.63 -23.13 -13.21
N TRP A 29 -12.85 -24.18 -13.47
CA TRP A 29 -11.66 -24.52 -12.70
C TRP A 29 -10.62 -23.41 -12.79
N GLY A 30 -10.28 -22.94 -14.00
CA GLY A 30 -9.32 -21.83 -14.17
C GLY A 30 -9.75 -20.52 -13.50
N VAL A 31 -11.05 -20.20 -13.50
CA VAL A 31 -11.59 -19.05 -12.75
C VAL A 31 -11.48 -19.27 -11.23
N GLY A 32 -11.76 -20.49 -10.76
CA GLY A 32 -11.66 -20.83 -9.34
C GLY A 32 -10.22 -20.74 -8.83
N ASP A 33 -9.29 -21.26 -9.60
CA ASP A 33 -7.85 -21.24 -9.34
C ASP A 33 -7.32 -19.80 -9.31
N ALA A 34 -7.65 -18.99 -10.33
CA ALA A 34 -7.26 -17.59 -10.39
C ALA A 34 -7.81 -16.74 -9.22
N LEU A 35 -9.00 -17.06 -8.70
CA LEU A 35 -9.55 -16.36 -7.54
C LEU A 35 -8.85 -16.73 -6.23
N GLY A 36 -8.36 -17.97 -6.08
CA GLY A 36 -7.47 -18.38 -4.98
C GLY A 36 -7.96 -18.10 -3.55
N LEU A 37 -9.27 -17.93 -3.34
CA LEU A 37 -9.81 -17.44 -2.06
C LEU A 37 -9.54 -18.41 -0.92
N SER A 38 -8.75 -17.97 0.06
CA SER A 38 -8.48 -18.71 1.29
C SER A 38 -8.24 -17.75 2.45
N HIS A 39 -8.41 -18.23 3.69
CA HIS A 39 -8.10 -17.44 4.86
C HIS A 39 -7.74 -18.31 6.06
N THR A 40 -6.87 -17.78 6.92
CA THR A 40 -6.45 -18.39 8.19
C THR A 40 -6.45 -17.34 9.30
N PRO A 41 -6.57 -17.71 10.58
CA PRO A 41 -6.34 -16.75 11.67
C PRO A 41 -4.98 -16.07 11.55
N ALA A 42 -4.93 -14.74 11.73
CA ALA A 42 -3.69 -13.98 11.83
C ALA A 42 -3.19 -13.98 13.28
N ALA A 43 -1.88 -14.04 13.47
CA ALA A 43 -1.23 -13.90 14.77
C ALA A 43 -1.12 -12.41 15.16
N VAL A 44 -2.26 -11.76 15.37
CA VAL A 44 -2.34 -10.33 15.70
C VAL A 44 -1.72 -10.05 17.07
N PRO A 45 -0.76 -9.11 17.20
CA PRO A 45 -0.22 -8.69 18.49
C PRO A 45 -1.32 -8.15 19.40
N ARG A 46 -1.30 -8.52 20.68
CA ARG A 46 -2.21 -7.93 21.68
C ARG A 46 -1.68 -6.58 22.12
N GLU A 47 -2.55 -5.58 22.06
CA GLU A 47 -2.20 -4.21 22.45
C GLU A 47 -2.82 -3.87 23.81
N ASP A 48 -1.98 -3.86 24.85
CA ASP A 48 -2.38 -3.48 26.21
C ASP A 48 -1.85 -2.08 26.53
N LEU A 49 -2.73 -1.09 26.44
CA LEU A 49 -2.42 0.32 26.72
C LEU A 49 -2.92 0.72 28.11
N ALA A 50 -2.11 1.49 28.82
CA ALA A 50 -2.46 2.08 30.10
C ALA A 50 -1.94 3.52 30.18
N ALA A 51 -2.67 4.38 30.89
CA ALA A 51 -2.19 5.72 31.21
C ALA A 51 -1.29 5.68 32.44
N ALA A 52 -0.23 6.48 32.43
CA ALA A 52 0.60 6.63 33.63
C ALA A 52 -0.21 7.31 34.75
N PRO A 53 0.03 6.95 36.02
CA PRO A 53 -0.57 7.68 37.13
C PRO A 53 -0.09 9.15 37.12
N PRO A 54 -0.91 10.10 37.61
CA PRO A 54 -0.46 11.48 37.77
C PRO A 54 0.81 11.54 38.62
N ARG A 55 1.81 12.26 38.12
CA ARG A 55 3.13 12.38 38.76
C ARG A 55 3.36 13.81 39.25
N ALA A 56 3.99 13.95 40.42
CA ALA A 56 4.47 15.24 40.90
C ALA A 56 5.61 15.75 40.00
N VAL A 57 5.51 17.03 39.61
CA VAL A 57 6.51 17.67 38.76
C VAL A 57 7.79 17.92 39.56
N ALA A 58 8.92 17.40 39.07
CA ALA A 58 10.21 17.62 39.73
C ALA A 58 10.69 19.07 39.51
N PRO A 59 11.27 19.71 40.55
CA PRO A 59 11.82 21.05 40.41
C PRO A 59 13.02 21.05 39.44
N PRO A 60 13.11 22.00 38.50
CA PRO A 60 14.27 22.12 37.62
C PRO A 60 15.49 22.65 38.40
N PRO A 61 16.72 22.25 38.02
CA PRO A 61 17.93 22.76 38.67
C PRO A 61 18.13 24.25 38.35
N ARG A 62 18.61 25.04 39.31
CA ARG A 62 18.80 26.49 39.15
C ARG A 62 20.17 26.84 38.55
N LEU A 63 20.42 26.33 37.35
CA LEU A 63 21.66 26.56 36.61
C LEU A 63 21.74 28.00 36.12
N THR A 64 22.88 28.66 36.34
CA THR A 64 23.19 30.00 35.80
C THR A 64 24.21 29.95 34.67
N THR A 65 25.03 28.89 34.63
CA THR A 65 26.08 28.69 33.64
C THR A 65 26.12 27.24 33.16
N ILE A 66 26.40 27.04 31.89
CA ILE A 66 26.64 25.75 31.27
C ILE A 66 27.98 25.83 30.52
N THR A 67 28.95 25.04 30.94
CA THR A 67 30.27 24.94 30.31
C THR A 67 30.35 23.65 29.51
N VAL A 68 30.66 23.72 28.23
CA VAL A 68 30.75 22.54 27.35
C VAL A 68 32.00 22.56 26.48
N PRO A 69 32.44 21.40 25.93
CA PRO A 69 33.41 21.36 24.84
C PRO A 69 33.02 22.29 23.69
N ASP A 70 34.00 22.96 23.10
CA ASP A 70 33.84 23.78 21.89
C ASP A 70 33.64 22.90 20.64
N ASP A 71 32.42 22.39 20.52
CA ASP A 71 31.92 21.58 19.41
C ASP A 71 30.45 21.94 19.15
N LEU A 72 30.01 21.87 17.88
CA LEU A 72 28.65 22.21 17.48
C LEU A 72 27.61 21.36 18.22
N ARG A 73 27.87 20.05 18.35
CA ARG A 73 26.95 19.05 18.91
C ARG A 73 26.71 19.32 20.40
N THR A 74 27.77 19.52 21.17
CA THR A 74 27.70 19.83 22.60
C THR A 74 27.11 21.22 22.85
N THR A 75 27.39 22.19 21.99
CA THR A 75 26.80 23.54 22.08
C THR A 75 25.29 23.52 21.84
N LYS A 76 24.83 22.78 20.82
CA LYS A 76 23.39 22.58 20.55
C LYS A 76 22.70 21.83 21.68
N ALA A 77 23.31 20.77 22.20
CA ALA A 77 22.78 20.01 23.34
C ALA A 77 22.69 20.86 24.63
N ALA A 78 23.72 21.67 24.91
CA ALA A 78 23.70 22.62 26.02
C ALA A 78 22.62 23.70 25.86
N THR A 79 22.43 24.18 24.63
CA THR A 79 21.36 25.12 24.29
C THR A 79 20.00 24.49 24.57
N ALA A 80 19.79 23.21 24.24
CA ALA A 80 18.57 22.48 24.56
C ALA A 80 18.30 22.37 26.08
N VAL A 81 19.34 22.21 26.91
CA VAL A 81 19.22 22.27 28.38
C VAL A 81 18.79 23.67 28.82
N ALA A 82 19.41 24.72 28.27
CA ALA A 82 19.06 26.10 28.57
C ALA A 82 17.61 26.44 28.16
N ASP A 83 17.16 25.95 27.00
CA ASP A 83 15.77 26.07 26.52
C ASP A 83 14.80 25.32 27.43
N ALA A 84 15.16 24.11 27.88
CA ALA A 84 14.33 23.33 28.79
C ALA A 84 14.13 24.04 30.13
N LEU A 85 15.16 24.70 30.66
CA LEU A 85 15.05 25.52 31.89
C LEU A 85 14.16 26.75 31.68
N ALA A 86 14.34 27.46 30.55
CA ALA A 86 13.50 28.60 30.19
C ALA A 86 12.03 28.20 30.05
N ALA A 87 11.74 27.06 29.40
CA ALA A 87 10.39 26.51 29.27
C ALA A 87 9.76 26.10 30.62
N ARG A 88 10.56 25.98 31.68
CA ARG A 88 10.14 25.72 33.06
C ARG A 88 10.11 27.01 33.92
N GLY A 89 10.22 28.19 33.29
CA GLY A 89 10.10 29.49 33.95
C GLY A 89 11.37 29.99 34.64
N LEU A 90 12.53 29.37 34.41
CA LEU A 90 13.81 29.83 34.94
C LEU A 90 14.56 30.73 33.94
N PRO A 91 15.48 31.60 34.41
CA PRO A 91 16.37 32.33 33.51
C PRO A 91 17.19 31.37 32.64
N ARG A 92 17.37 31.73 31.36
CA ARG A 92 18.21 30.97 30.44
C ARG A 92 19.68 31.09 30.88
N PRO A 93 20.37 29.99 31.21
CA PRO A 93 21.78 30.04 31.59
C PRO A 93 22.69 30.40 30.41
N ALA A 94 23.84 31.00 30.72
CA ALA A 94 24.87 31.29 29.72
C ALA A 94 25.59 29.99 29.31
N VAL A 95 25.59 29.68 28.02
CA VAL A 95 26.36 28.55 27.45
C VAL A 95 27.74 29.06 27.06
N THR A 96 28.78 28.49 27.64
CA THR A 96 30.19 28.85 27.40
C THR A 96 30.93 27.65 26.82
N PRO A 97 31.23 27.65 25.51
CA PRO A 97 32.13 26.68 24.90
C PRO A 97 33.55 26.87 25.43
N VAL A 98 34.25 25.77 25.72
CA VAL A 98 35.63 25.75 26.22
C VAL A 98 36.44 24.76 25.39
N PRO A 99 37.69 25.10 25.00
CA PRO A 99 38.53 24.20 24.23
C PRO A 99 38.70 22.83 24.90
N VAL A 100 38.59 21.76 24.11
CA VAL A 100 38.89 20.41 24.59
C VAL A 100 40.39 20.33 24.93
N PRO A 101 40.78 19.92 26.15
CA PRO A 101 42.19 19.71 26.47
C PRO A 101 42.75 18.64 25.53
N ARG A 102 43.75 18.97 24.71
CA ARG A 102 44.44 17.98 23.88
C ARG A 102 45.07 16.91 24.78
N PRO A 103 45.00 15.62 24.44
CA PRO A 103 45.80 14.62 25.13
C PRO A 103 47.27 15.05 25.04
N ALA A 104 47.95 15.12 26.19
CA ALA A 104 49.37 15.42 26.23
C ALA A 104 50.09 14.40 25.36
N THR A 105 50.76 14.88 24.31
CA THR A 105 51.66 14.07 23.50
C THR A 105 52.72 13.49 24.45
N PRO A 106 52.93 12.17 24.51
CA PRO A 106 54.05 11.66 25.29
C PRO A 106 55.31 12.23 24.64
N THR A 107 56.04 13.05 25.39
CA THR A 107 57.34 13.56 25.01
C THR A 107 58.27 12.38 24.75
N SER A 108 58.50 12.08 23.47
CA SER A 108 59.55 11.17 23.05
C SER A 108 60.90 11.83 23.35
N GLY A 109 61.52 11.44 24.46
CA GLY A 109 62.84 11.91 24.84
C GLY A 109 63.45 11.03 25.92
N ALA A 110 64.14 9.97 25.49
CA ALA A 110 65.47 9.56 25.99
C ALA A 110 65.74 8.06 25.72
N THR A 111 66.67 7.85 24.78
CA THR A 111 67.71 6.79 24.75
C THR A 111 67.31 5.33 24.98
N ALA A 112 67.28 4.61 23.87
CA ALA A 112 67.62 3.19 23.82
C ALA A 112 69.08 2.98 24.26
N THR A 113 69.26 2.23 25.34
CA THR A 113 70.51 1.49 25.61
C THR A 113 70.16 0.02 25.75
N THR A 114 70.81 -0.76 24.90
CA THR A 114 70.79 -2.20 24.80
C THR A 114 71.35 -2.88 26.05
N GLY A 115 70.72 -3.99 26.47
CA GLY A 115 71.23 -4.86 27.52
C GLY A 115 70.40 -6.15 27.60
N SER A 116 70.90 -7.20 26.96
CA SER A 116 70.39 -8.58 27.06
C SER A 116 70.60 -9.17 28.46
N THR A 117 69.68 -10.00 28.97
CA THR A 117 69.88 -11.41 29.38
C THR A 117 68.78 -11.88 30.36
N GLY A 118 68.31 -13.13 30.19
CA GLY A 118 68.19 -14.07 31.31
C GLY A 118 66.83 -14.30 32.00
N ALA A 119 66.17 -15.40 31.59
CA ALA A 119 65.54 -16.48 32.39
C ALA A 119 64.82 -16.21 33.74
N ALA A 120 63.60 -16.77 33.79
CA ALA A 120 62.93 -17.53 34.87
C ALA A 120 63.19 -17.21 36.36
N GLY A 121 62.11 -16.97 37.11
CA GLY A 121 62.11 -17.05 38.58
C GLY A 121 60.80 -16.63 39.22
N SER A 122 60.23 -17.52 40.02
CA SER A 122 58.99 -17.42 40.77
C SER A 122 59.07 -16.50 42.00
N THR A 123 57.89 -16.19 42.58
CA THR A 123 57.63 -15.72 43.98
C THR A 123 58.17 -14.33 44.36
N THR A 124 57.42 -13.37 44.89
CA THR A 124 56.65 -13.37 46.15
C THR A 124 55.81 -12.08 46.24
N ALA A 125 54.82 -12.10 47.14
CA ALA A 125 53.87 -11.03 47.45
C ALA A 125 54.46 -9.65 47.82
N GLY A 126 53.71 -8.60 47.47
CA GLY A 126 53.91 -7.22 47.93
C GLY A 126 52.59 -6.44 47.83
N SER A 127 52.08 -6.01 48.97
CA SER A 127 50.77 -5.40 49.20
C SER A 127 50.54 -4.05 48.50
N THR A 128 49.37 -3.89 47.87
CA THR A 128 48.71 -2.58 47.72
C THR A 128 47.20 -2.76 47.92
N THR A 129 46.77 -2.41 49.14
CA THR A 129 45.49 -1.83 49.54
C THR A 129 44.35 -1.89 48.51
N ALA A 130 43.56 -2.95 48.59
CA ALA A 130 42.19 -2.97 48.10
C ALA A 130 41.31 -2.17 49.08
N THR A 131 40.84 -0.99 48.66
CA THR A 131 39.74 -0.32 49.35
C THR A 131 38.47 -1.08 49.02
N GLN A 132 37.93 -1.74 50.04
CA GLN A 132 36.69 -2.51 50.00
C GLN A 132 35.54 -1.68 49.44
N ASN A 133 34.90 -2.24 48.42
CA ASN A 133 33.62 -1.82 47.89
C ASN A 133 32.54 -2.20 48.92
N THR A 134 32.11 -1.24 49.75
CA THR A 134 30.95 -1.41 50.63
C THR A 134 29.67 -1.21 49.82
N GLY A 135 28.79 -2.21 49.86
CA GLY A 135 27.51 -2.23 49.16
C GLY A 135 26.68 -0.96 49.38
N ALA A 136 26.21 -0.38 48.27
CA ALA A 136 25.31 0.74 48.28
C ALA A 136 23.89 0.27 48.63
N GLN A 137 23.35 0.74 49.75
CA GLN A 137 21.91 0.93 49.88
C GLN A 137 21.42 1.95 48.84
N PRO A 138 20.13 1.94 48.44
CA PRO A 138 19.59 2.97 47.56
C PRO A 138 19.67 4.32 48.27
N GLY A 139 20.65 5.14 47.92
CA GLY A 139 20.76 6.51 48.41
C GLY A 139 19.58 7.34 47.90
N ALA A 140 19.12 8.31 48.69
CA ALA A 140 18.17 9.31 48.22
C ALA A 140 18.76 10.08 47.02
N ALA A 141 17.91 10.55 46.12
CA ALA A 141 18.33 11.37 45.00
C ALA A 141 19.08 12.63 45.49
N PRO A 142 20.13 13.08 44.76
CA PRO A 142 20.94 14.20 45.20
C PRO A 142 20.11 15.49 45.21
N ASP A 143 20.26 16.30 46.26
CA ASP A 143 19.61 17.61 46.31
C ASP A 143 20.27 18.57 45.31
N LEU A 144 19.59 18.82 44.19
CA LEU A 144 20.04 19.72 43.14
C LEU A 144 19.80 21.20 43.46
N SER A 145 19.18 21.53 44.61
CA SER A 145 18.86 22.91 45.00
C SER A 145 20.10 23.80 45.19
N ALA A 146 21.25 23.21 45.51
CA ALA A 146 22.53 23.88 45.69
C ALA A 146 23.37 24.00 44.39
N VAL A 147 22.98 23.28 43.33
CA VAL A 147 23.72 23.28 42.06
C VAL A 147 23.48 24.61 41.33
N ARG A 148 24.56 25.23 40.83
CA ARG A 148 24.52 26.51 40.10
C ARG A 148 25.16 26.46 38.72
N GLY A 149 26.07 25.51 38.49
CA GLY A 149 26.73 25.31 37.19
C GLY A 149 26.47 23.92 36.63
N LEU A 150 26.57 23.80 35.30
CA LEU A 150 26.71 22.51 34.61
C LEU A 150 28.03 22.49 33.87
N ARG A 151 28.77 21.39 33.99
CA ARG A 151 29.99 21.13 33.22
C ARG A 151 29.85 19.84 32.44
N ALA A 152 29.95 19.93 31.12
CA ALA A 152 30.04 18.78 30.25
C ALA A 152 31.51 18.51 29.88
N SER A 153 31.90 17.25 29.71
CA SER A 153 33.27 16.86 29.38
C SER A 153 33.30 15.58 28.55
N VAL A 154 34.35 15.44 27.73
CA VAL A 154 34.67 14.19 27.03
C VAL A 154 35.76 13.49 27.82
N LEU A 155 35.50 12.25 28.26
CA LEU A 155 36.41 11.41 29.04
C LEU A 155 36.66 10.10 28.28
N PRO A 156 37.68 10.04 27.39
CA PRO A 156 37.96 8.88 26.54
C PRO A 156 38.36 7.61 27.30
N ALA A 157 38.73 7.71 28.57
CA ALA A 157 39.16 6.59 29.41
C ALA A 157 38.00 5.69 29.91
N LEU A 158 36.77 6.00 29.51
CA LEU A 158 35.59 5.16 29.73
C LEU A 158 35.56 4.13 28.59
N ASP A 159 36.12 2.95 28.81
CA ASP A 159 36.13 1.82 27.85
C ASP A 159 34.68 1.32 27.60
N ALA A 160 33.93 2.03 26.76
CA ALA A 160 32.50 1.81 26.54
C ALA A 160 32.08 2.14 25.10
N ALA A 161 30.86 1.74 24.73
CA ALA A 161 30.32 2.00 23.41
C ALA A 161 30.19 3.51 23.11
N PRO A 162 30.24 3.92 21.83
CA PRO A 162 29.95 5.29 21.41
C PRO A 162 28.61 5.80 21.96
N GLU A 163 28.48 7.13 22.08
CA GLU A 163 27.29 7.79 22.64
C GLU A 163 27.02 7.51 24.14
N SER A 164 27.91 6.78 24.83
CA SER A 164 27.74 6.49 26.26
C SER A 164 28.08 7.72 27.12
N TYR A 165 27.35 7.90 28.22
CA TYR A 165 27.54 9.01 29.14
C TYR A 165 27.22 8.65 30.59
N ARG A 166 27.64 9.52 31.51
CA ARG A 166 27.19 9.50 32.91
C ARG A 166 26.86 10.92 33.38
N ILE A 167 25.90 11.02 34.29
CA ILE A 167 25.51 12.28 34.90
C ILE A 167 25.73 12.17 36.42
N GLY A 168 26.37 13.16 37.02
CA GLY A 168 26.64 13.18 38.45
C GLY A 168 26.74 14.59 39.01
N VAL A 169 27.08 14.71 40.29
CA VAL A 169 27.28 16.00 40.97
C VAL A 169 28.73 16.09 41.44
N ARG A 170 29.40 17.22 41.17
CA ARG A 170 30.76 17.54 41.64
C ARG A 170 30.74 18.89 42.34
N GLY A 171 30.73 18.87 43.68
CA GLY A 171 30.58 20.10 44.46
C GLY A 171 29.24 20.78 44.17
N SER A 172 29.28 22.01 43.64
CA SER A 172 28.10 22.78 43.22
C SER A 172 27.81 22.74 41.71
N GLU A 173 28.48 21.84 40.96
CA GLU A 173 28.27 21.63 39.53
C GLU A 173 27.58 20.28 39.24
N LEU A 174 26.66 20.27 38.29
CA LEU A 174 26.21 19.05 37.63
C LEU A 174 27.24 18.67 36.56
N ALA A 175 27.75 17.44 36.60
CA ALA A 175 28.73 16.93 35.65
C ALA A 175 28.06 15.99 34.64
N VAL A 176 28.26 16.23 33.34
CA VAL A 176 27.87 15.32 32.25
C VAL A 176 29.13 14.88 31.53
N ASP A 177 29.58 13.65 31.78
CA ASP A 177 30.76 13.11 31.11
C ASP A 177 30.34 12.11 30.02
N GLY A 178 30.76 12.34 28.78
CA GLY A 178 30.61 11.41 27.67
C GLY A 178 31.92 10.67 27.38
N THR A 179 31.83 9.50 26.76
CA THR A 179 33.00 8.77 26.25
C THR A 179 33.61 9.44 25.02
N ASP A 180 32.76 10.05 24.21
CA ASP A 180 33.06 10.89 23.05
C ASP A 180 32.15 12.14 23.04
N VAL A 181 32.29 12.97 22.00
CA VAL A 181 31.45 14.17 21.81
C VAL A 181 29.97 13.80 21.70
N ALA A 182 29.65 12.69 21.04
CA ALA A 182 28.27 12.23 20.85
C ALA A 182 27.63 11.81 22.18
N GLY A 183 28.39 11.13 23.06
CA GLY A 183 27.97 10.76 24.40
C GLY A 183 27.76 11.98 25.29
N THR A 184 28.66 12.96 25.24
CA THR A 184 28.49 14.22 25.96
C THR A 184 27.21 14.93 25.52
N ALA A 185 26.95 14.99 24.20
CA ALA A 185 25.72 15.56 23.66
C ALA A 185 24.48 14.75 24.07
N ALA A 186 24.51 13.42 23.98
CA ALA A 186 23.41 12.53 24.37
C ALA A 186 23.03 12.70 25.85
N GLY A 187 24.02 12.81 26.75
CA GLY A 187 23.79 13.08 28.17
C GLY A 187 23.13 14.44 28.42
N LEU A 188 23.55 15.47 27.69
CA LEU A 188 22.94 16.80 27.74
C LEU A 188 21.50 16.80 27.19
N TYR A 189 21.24 16.13 26.06
CA TYR A 189 19.89 15.99 25.53
C TYR A 189 18.98 15.19 26.46
N ARG A 190 19.48 14.11 27.09
CA ARG A 190 18.73 13.38 28.11
C ARG A 190 18.35 14.27 29.29
N LEU A 191 19.29 15.08 29.77
CA LEU A 191 19.03 16.02 30.86
C LEU A 191 18.00 17.08 30.44
N ALA A 192 18.16 17.66 29.25
CA ALA A 192 17.22 18.64 28.69
C ALA A 192 15.81 18.07 28.60
N ASP A 193 15.69 16.84 28.11
CA ASP A 193 14.42 16.13 28.00
C ASP A 193 13.75 15.91 29.36
N ARG A 194 14.49 15.42 30.36
CA ARG A 194 13.96 15.23 31.73
C ARG A 194 13.46 16.55 32.34
N ILE A 195 14.22 17.62 32.17
CA ILE A 195 13.80 18.96 32.62
C ILE A 195 12.53 19.38 31.88
N ARG A 196 12.46 19.15 30.57
CA ARG A 196 11.33 19.55 29.72
C ARG A 196 10.06 18.74 29.99
N SER A 197 10.18 17.46 30.34
CA SER A 197 9.04 16.58 30.70
C SER A 197 8.64 16.66 32.18
N GLY A 198 9.29 17.53 32.97
CA GLY A 198 9.02 17.61 34.40
C GLY A 198 9.48 16.38 35.19
N ALA A 199 10.22 15.47 34.57
CA ALA A 199 10.85 14.32 35.21
C ALA A 199 11.99 14.74 36.13
N GLU A 200 12.37 13.85 37.04
CA GLU A 200 13.53 14.06 37.89
C GLU A 200 14.79 14.21 37.03
N PRO A 201 15.52 15.35 37.08
CA PRO A 201 16.66 15.60 36.20
C PRO A 201 17.79 14.56 36.37
N LEU A 202 18.02 14.11 37.60
CA LEU A 202 19.01 13.09 37.95
C LEU A 202 18.44 12.14 39.02
N PRO A 203 17.75 11.06 38.61
CA PRO A 203 17.27 10.04 39.54
C PRO A 203 18.42 9.38 40.30
N ALA A 204 18.17 8.97 41.55
CA ALA A 204 19.17 8.34 42.41
C ALA A 204 19.89 7.15 41.75
N ALA A 205 19.15 6.32 41.02
CA ALA A 205 19.68 5.15 40.32
C ALA A 205 20.63 5.48 39.16
N ASP A 206 20.61 6.72 38.67
CA ASP A 206 21.43 7.16 37.53
C ASP A 206 22.67 7.97 37.95
N VAL A 207 22.80 8.33 39.23
CA VAL A 207 23.92 9.15 39.71
C VAL A 207 25.25 8.42 39.48
N GLY A 208 26.08 8.95 38.59
CA GLY A 208 27.37 8.37 38.22
C GLY A 208 27.28 7.07 37.42
N ARG A 209 26.07 6.57 37.12
CA ARG A 209 25.85 5.37 36.32
C ARG A 209 26.24 5.65 34.86
N LEU A 210 26.98 4.72 34.26
CA LEU A 210 27.22 4.73 32.82
C LEU A 210 25.93 4.30 32.10
N VAL A 211 25.44 5.16 31.21
CA VAL A 211 24.29 4.94 30.35
C VAL A 211 24.79 4.75 28.93
N THR A 212 24.36 3.66 28.31
CA THR A 212 24.74 3.26 26.95
C THR A 212 23.45 2.99 26.16
N PRO A 213 23.30 3.48 24.92
CA PRO A 213 22.14 3.17 24.10
C PRO A 213 22.07 1.68 23.77
N ARG A 214 20.86 1.10 23.74
CA ARG A 214 20.67 -0.30 23.34
C ARG A 214 20.94 -0.54 21.86
N LEU A 215 20.54 0.39 20.99
CA LEU A 215 20.68 0.29 19.54
C LEU A 215 21.61 1.38 19.02
N GLY A 216 22.56 1.00 18.15
CA GLY A 216 23.60 1.89 17.64
C GLY A 216 23.17 2.74 16.46
N LEU A 217 22.13 2.33 15.71
CA LEU A 217 21.65 3.04 14.53
C LEU A 217 20.16 3.38 14.66
N ARG A 218 19.83 4.67 14.64
CA ARG A 218 18.47 5.17 14.90
C ARG A 218 18.16 6.22 13.84
N LEU A 219 17.53 5.77 12.76
CA LEU A 219 17.25 6.59 11.58
C LEU A 219 15.84 7.19 11.61
N THR A 220 15.69 8.34 10.95
CA THR A 220 14.42 8.85 10.45
C THR A 220 14.46 9.01 8.92
N ASP A 221 13.31 9.18 8.28
CA ASP A 221 13.22 9.91 7.01
C ASP A 221 13.57 11.41 7.21
N ALA A 222 13.39 12.25 6.19
CA ALA A 222 13.67 13.68 6.25
C ALA A 222 12.47 14.55 6.70
N GLY A 223 11.42 13.94 7.26
CA GLY A 223 10.21 14.64 7.66
C GLY A 223 9.54 15.35 6.48
N SER A 224 9.06 16.58 6.67
CA SER A 224 8.43 17.40 5.60
C SER A 224 9.36 18.46 4.99
N VAL A 225 10.69 18.26 5.09
CA VAL A 225 11.68 19.17 4.51
C VAL A 225 11.42 19.38 3.02
N GLY A 226 11.44 20.66 2.60
CA GLY A 226 11.23 21.08 1.22
C GLY A 226 9.82 20.89 0.67
N ARG A 227 8.84 20.63 1.56
CA ARG A 227 7.43 20.53 1.22
C ARG A 227 6.71 21.72 1.84
N GLU A 228 6.22 22.62 1.00
CA GLU A 228 5.41 23.74 1.45
C GLU A 228 3.91 23.39 1.44
N PRO A 229 3.13 23.98 2.37
CA PRO A 229 1.68 23.82 2.34
C PRO A 229 1.09 24.45 1.07
N ASP A 230 0.37 23.64 0.28
CA ASP A 230 -0.34 24.07 -0.93
C ASP A 230 -1.84 23.81 -0.78
N ALA A 231 -2.56 24.82 -0.26
CA ALA A 231 -3.99 24.70 0.00
C ALA A 231 -4.82 24.36 -1.26
N ALA A 232 -4.41 24.80 -2.44
CA ALA A 232 -5.14 24.54 -3.67
C ALA A 232 -4.99 23.08 -4.11
N ARG A 233 -3.78 22.53 -3.99
CA ARG A 233 -3.49 21.14 -4.33
C ARG A 233 -4.15 20.16 -3.36
N PHE A 234 -4.11 20.45 -2.06
CA PHE A 234 -4.81 19.63 -1.06
C PHE A 234 -6.34 19.72 -1.20
N ALA A 235 -6.89 20.90 -1.55
CA ALA A 235 -8.33 21.06 -1.75
C ALA A 235 -8.89 20.25 -2.93
N ALA A 236 -8.05 19.87 -3.91
CA ALA A 236 -8.46 19.00 -5.01
C ALA A 236 -8.73 17.56 -4.53
N GLY A 237 -7.97 17.09 -3.53
CA GLY A 237 -8.19 15.81 -2.85
C GLY A 237 -7.97 14.57 -3.72
N ASP A 238 -7.29 14.69 -4.86
CA ASP A 238 -7.10 13.63 -5.85
C ASP A 238 -5.63 13.33 -6.17
N ASP A 239 -4.70 13.97 -5.47
CA ASP A 239 -3.26 13.78 -5.64
C ASP A 239 -2.73 12.61 -4.80
N TYR A 240 -2.91 11.40 -5.33
CA TYR A 240 -2.43 10.15 -4.75
C TYR A 240 -0.98 9.80 -5.16
N ASN A 241 -0.17 10.76 -5.59
CA ASN A 241 1.24 10.57 -5.96
C ASN A 241 2.08 10.17 -4.72
N LEU A 242 3.01 9.24 -4.91
CA LEU A 242 3.85 8.63 -3.86
C LEU A 242 5.32 9.13 -3.88
N ASN A 243 5.63 10.14 -4.69
CA ASN A 243 6.94 10.74 -4.74
C ASN A 243 7.27 11.46 -3.40
N THR A 244 8.41 11.10 -2.83
CA THR A 244 8.87 11.58 -1.51
C THR A 244 10.03 12.57 -1.63
N ASP A 245 10.21 13.22 -2.77
CA ASP A 245 11.30 14.16 -2.94
C ASP A 245 11.22 15.36 -1.96
N VAL A 246 12.38 15.90 -1.60
CA VAL A 246 12.55 16.99 -0.62
C VAL A 246 13.24 18.24 -1.21
N VAL A 247 13.57 18.21 -2.50
CA VAL A 247 14.33 19.26 -3.20
C VAL A 247 13.60 19.83 -4.41
N LYS A 248 12.49 19.21 -4.83
CA LYS A 248 11.75 19.50 -6.05
C LYS A 248 11.37 20.96 -6.22
N GLU A 249 10.88 21.58 -5.16
CA GLU A 249 10.44 22.98 -5.20
C GLU A 249 11.57 23.97 -5.54
N ALA A 250 12.83 23.54 -5.41
CA ALA A 250 13.97 24.34 -5.81
C ALA A 250 14.40 24.11 -7.27
N LEU A 251 13.88 23.11 -7.96
CA LEU A 251 14.33 22.77 -9.31
C LEU A 251 13.77 23.76 -10.34
N LEU A 252 14.65 24.21 -11.23
CA LEU A 252 14.31 25.09 -12.34
C LEU A 252 14.43 24.32 -13.67
N PRO A 253 13.52 24.53 -14.63
CA PRO A 253 13.57 23.85 -15.94
C PRO A 253 14.73 24.30 -16.83
N ARG A 254 15.52 25.29 -16.40
CA ARG A 254 16.66 25.87 -17.12
C ARG A 254 17.71 26.39 -16.14
N ALA A 255 18.92 26.64 -16.61
CA ALA A 255 19.98 27.31 -15.86
C ALA A 255 19.43 28.56 -15.10
N PRO A 256 19.76 28.73 -13.81
CA PRO A 256 20.82 28.06 -13.03
C PRO A 256 20.45 26.68 -12.47
N TRP A 257 19.35 26.05 -12.93
CA TRP A 257 18.88 24.70 -12.58
C TRP A 257 18.34 24.54 -11.16
N VAL A 258 18.81 25.35 -10.22
CA VAL A 258 18.32 25.38 -8.84
C VAL A 258 18.06 26.83 -8.40
N ASP A 259 16.92 27.07 -7.74
CA ASP A 259 16.58 28.35 -7.10
C ASP A 259 17.27 28.47 -5.73
N ALA A 260 18.24 29.39 -5.63
CA ALA A 260 18.99 29.64 -4.41
C ALA A 260 18.11 30.05 -3.21
N ASN A 261 16.99 30.75 -3.45
CA ASN A 261 16.06 31.13 -2.37
C ASN A 261 15.33 29.90 -1.82
N ALA A 262 14.89 29.00 -2.70
CA ALA A 262 14.29 27.74 -2.30
C ALA A 262 15.28 26.86 -1.54
N VAL A 263 16.53 26.75 -2.01
CA VAL A 263 17.60 26.03 -1.30
C VAL A 263 17.83 26.61 0.10
N SER A 264 17.86 27.94 0.25
CA SER A 264 18.02 28.56 1.57
C SER A 264 16.87 28.23 2.52
N ARG A 265 15.63 28.14 2.02
CA ARG A 265 14.47 27.72 2.82
C ARG A 265 14.58 26.25 3.22
N ILE A 266 14.86 25.37 2.25
CA ILE A 266 15.07 23.93 2.49
C ILE A 266 16.20 23.71 3.50
N SER A 267 17.30 24.47 3.38
CA SER A 267 18.43 24.41 4.32
C SER A 267 18.01 24.72 5.75
N ALA A 268 17.21 25.77 5.95
CA ALA A 268 16.70 26.13 7.27
C ALA A 268 15.77 25.04 7.84
N GLN A 269 14.90 24.48 7.01
CA GLN A 269 14.00 23.39 7.39
C GLN A 269 14.77 22.11 7.75
N PHE A 270 15.76 21.72 6.94
CA PHE A 270 16.60 20.56 7.20
C PHE A 270 17.38 20.71 8.49
N ARG A 271 17.94 21.91 8.77
CA ARG A 271 18.59 22.20 10.04
C ARG A 271 17.65 22.07 11.24
N GLN A 272 16.43 22.61 11.13
CA GLN A 272 15.41 22.46 12.17
C GLN A 272 15.05 20.98 12.40
N PHE A 273 14.88 20.21 11.32
CA PHE A 273 14.56 18.80 11.38
C PHE A 273 15.68 17.97 12.03
N VAL A 274 16.93 18.17 11.64
CA VAL A 274 18.10 17.51 12.23
C VAL A 274 18.22 17.86 13.72
N ASP A 275 18.13 19.15 14.08
CA ASP A 275 18.20 19.60 15.47
C ASP A 275 17.11 18.95 16.34
N HIS A 276 15.87 18.85 15.80
CA HIS A 276 14.76 18.18 16.47
C HIS A 276 14.98 16.68 16.62
N SER A 277 15.42 16.00 15.57
CA SER A 277 15.63 14.54 15.54
C SER A 277 16.75 14.12 16.49
N VAL A 278 17.88 14.83 16.51
CA VAL A 278 18.98 14.60 17.45
C VAL A 278 18.52 14.80 18.89
N ALA A 279 17.73 15.85 19.16
CA ALA A 279 17.20 16.10 20.50
C ALA A 279 16.23 15.02 21.00
N GLN A 280 15.61 14.24 20.10
CA GLN A 280 14.80 13.08 20.47
C GLN A 280 15.64 11.81 20.69
N GLY A 281 16.80 11.71 20.02
CA GLY A 281 17.77 10.61 20.18
C GLY A 281 18.18 9.93 18.87
N TYR A 282 17.76 10.44 17.71
CA TYR A 282 18.12 9.88 16.41
C TYR A 282 19.55 10.29 16.01
N ASN A 283 20.25 9.39 15.30
CA ASN A 283 21.62 9.56 14.84
C ASN A 283 21.82 9.15 13.37
N GLY A 284 20.73 8.98 12.61
CA GLY A 284 20.74 8.79 11.17
C GLY A 284 19.56 9.47 10.50
N VAL A 285 19.73 9.88 9.25
CA VAL A 285 18.68 10.44 8.39
C VAL A 285 18.78 9.84 7.00
N VAL A 286 17.62 9.52 6.44
CA VAL A 286 17.46 9.07 5.06
C VAL A 286 16.93 10.23 4.22
N VAL A 287 17.63 10.58 3.15
CA VAL A 287 17.23 11.63 2.19
C VAL A 287 17.09 11.02 0.79
N PRO A 288 16.07 11.37 -0.01
CA PRO A 288 15.89 10.82 -1.35
C PRO A 288 16.97 11.31 -2.32
N GLY A 289 17.33 10.44 -3.26
CA GLY A 289 18.11 10.76 -4.45
C GLY A 289 19.34 9.88 -4.66
N PHE A 290 19.71 9.69 -5.93
CA PHE A 290 20.97 9.09 -6.35
C PHE A 290 21.40 9.62 -7.73
N LEU A 291 20.61 9.35 -8.78
CA LEU A 291 20.98 9.67 -10.16
C LEU A 291 21.03 11.18 -10.42
N GLU A 292 20.27 11.93 -9.65
CA GLU A 292 20.14 13.39 -9.68
C GLU A 292 21.43 14.10 -9.28
N TYR A 293 22.38 13.37 -8.65
CA TYR A 293 23.64 13.88 -8.12
C TYR A 293 24.87 13.35 -8.86
N VAL A 294 24.70 12.58 -9.95
CA VAL A 294 25.80 11.94 -10.68
C VAL A 294 25.82 12.34 -12.15
N THR A 295 27.02 12.50 -12.70
CA THR A 295 27.25 12.87 -14.10
C THR A 295 27.71 11.69 -14.97
N PHE A 296 28.05 10.56 -14.35
CA PHE A 296 28.66 9.39 -14.99
C PHE A 296 29.98 9.71 -15.70
N ALA A 297 30.76 10.66 -15.16
CA ALA A 297 32.01 11.13 -15.77
C ALA A 297 33.09 10.03 -15.87
N LYS A 298 32.94 8.93 -15.12
CA LYS A 298 33.84 7.76 -15.12
C LYS A 298 33.45 6.67 -16.13
N VAL A 299 32.37 6.87 -16.88
CA VAL A 299 31.88 5.89 -17.87
C VAL A 299 32.36 6.26 -19.26
N GLY A 300 33.09 5.33 -19.91
CA GLY A 300 33.61 5.54 -21.27
C GLY A 300 34.59 6.72 -21.33
N ASP A 301 34.29 7.71 -22.17
CA ASP A 301 35.05 8.96 -22.31
C ASP A 301 34.55 10.10 -21.39
N GLY A 302 33.67 9.78 -20.44
CA GLY A 302 33.00 10.71 -19.54
C GLY A 302 31.82 11.46 -20.17
N ARG A 303 31.43 11.14 -21.41
CA ARG A 303 30.24 11.65 -22.10
C ARG A 303 29.41 10.53 -22.75
N ALA A 304 29.71 9.28 -22.41
CA ALA A 304 29.07 8.13 -23.02
C ALA A 304 27.58 8.00 -22.62
N VAL A 305 27.27 8.31 -21.35
CA VAL A 305 25.90 8.30 -20.80
C VAL A 305 25.18 9.61 -21.13
N TYR A 306 25.78 10.75 -20.77
CA TYR A 306 25.28 12.09 -21.06
C TYR A 306 26.14 12.77 -22.14
N PRO A 307 25.68 12.83 -23.41
CA PRO A 307 26.44 13.41 -24.52
C PRO A 307 26.66 14.92 -24.38
N ALA A 308 27.50 15.49 -25.23
CA ALA A 308 27.70 16.93 -25.27
C ALA A 308 26.39 17.68 -25.57
N GLY A 309 26.06 18.69 -24.75
CA GLY A 309 24.81 19.45 -24.84
C GLY A 309 23.66 18.87 -24.00
N ASP A 310 23.85 17.70 -23.38
CA ASP A 310 22.90 17.16 -22.41
C ASP A 310 22.95 17.96 -21.10
N THR A 311 21.79 18.39 -20.62
CA THR A 311 21.64 19.25 -19.44
C THR A 311 21.83 18.50 -18.12
N HIS A 312 21.74 17.16 -18.11
CA HIS A 312 21.84 16.34 -16.89
C HIS A 312 23.17 16.57 -16.16
N VAL A 313 24.28 16.76 -16.89
CA VAL A 313 25.59 17.03 -16.28
C VAL A 313 25.61 18.36 -15.53
N GLU A 314 25.02 19.41 -16.12
CA GLU A 314 24.95 20.73 -15.49
C GLU A 314 23.98 20.73 -14.30
N GLN A 315 22.84 20.03 -14.44
CA GLN A 315 21.86 19.85 -13.39
C GLN A 315 22.46 19.09 -12.19
N ALA A 316 23.10 17.94 -12.40
CA ALA A 316 23.70 17.16 -11.33
C ALA A 316 24.78 17.95 -10.57
N ARG A 317 25.61 18.72 -11.28
CA ARG A 317 26.59 19.63 -10.65
C ARG A 317 25.91 20.73 -9.84
N ALA A 318 24.83 21.32 -10.35
CA ALA A 318 24.06 22.32 -9.62
C ALA A 318 23.40 21.72 -8.36
N MET A 319 22.88 20.49 -8.46
CA MET A 319 22.31 19.74 -7.34
C MET A 319 23.34 19.47 -6.24
N VAL A 320 24.51 18.93 -6.59
CA VAL A 320 25.61 18.69 -5.64
C VAL A 320 26.06 20.00 -4.98
N ALA A 321 26.24 21.07 -5.76
CA ALA A 321 26.67 22.37 -5.24
C ALA A 321 25.63 23.00 -4.30
N ALA A 322 24.35 22.87 -4.61
CA ALA A 322 23.25 23.46 -3.82
C ALA A 322 22.94 22.65 -2.56
N PHE A 323 22.81 21.33 -2.67
CA PHE A 323 22.28 20.47 -1.61
C PHE A 323 23.33 19.70 -0.82
N GLY A 324 24.54 19.50 -1.36
CA GLY A 324 25.67 18.93 -0.61
C GLY A 324 25.91 19.67 0.72
N PRO A 325 26.01 21.01 0.74
CA PRO A 325 26.14 21.78 1.98
C PRO A 325 24.92 21.73 2.90
N VAL A 326 23.72 21.48 2.36
CA VAL A 326 22.48 21.35 3.15
C VAL A 326 22.53 20.04 3.94
N PHE A 327 22.75 18.92 3.25
CA PHE A 327 22.76 17.60 3.88
C PHE A 327 23.96 17.37 4.79
N ARG A 328 25.12 17.98 4.48
CA ARG A 328 26.32 17.92 5.34
C ARG A 328 26.06 18.42 6.77
N TYR A 329 25.06 19.27 6.98
CA TYR A 329 24.71 19.70 8.35
C TYR A 329 24.34 18.52 9.27
N ALA A 330 23.77 17.44 8.73
CA ALA A 330 23.51 16.23 9.50
C ALA A 330 24.82 15.62 10.04
N GLU A 331 25.85 15.49 9.20
CA GLU A 331 27.17 15.00 9.62
C GLU A 331 27.86 15.95 10.61
N ASP A 332 27.75 17.27 10.41
CA ASP A 332 28.24 18.26 11.38
C ASP A 332 27.59 18.04 12.77
N MET A 333 26.32 17.60 12.79
CA MET A 333 25.57 17.25 13.99
C MET A 333 25.78 15.80 14.47
N GLY A 334 26.56 14.99 13.77
CA GLY A 334 26.83 13.58 14.11
C GLY A 334 25.71 12.63 13.72
N VAL A 335 24.88 13.02 12.76
CA VAL A 335 23.80 12.24 12.18
C VAL A 335 24.28 11.67 10.86
N LYS A 336 24.28 10.34 10.76
CA LYS A 336 24.63 9.63 9.53
C LYS A 336 23.67 9.95 8.39
N VAL A 337 24.17 10.13 7.18
CA VAL A 337 23.36 10.46 5.99
C VAL A 337 23.31 9.28 5.02
N PHE A 338 22.10 8.79 4.75
CA PHE A 338 21.85 7.75 3.75
C PHE A 338 21.02 8.30 2.59
N MET A 339 21.51 8.11 1.38
CA MET A 339 20.80 8.51 0.16
C MET A 339 19.84 7.38 -0.26
N LEU A 340 18.54 7.64 -0.43
CA LEU A 340 17.53 6.64 -0.81
C LEU A 340 17.32 6.61 -2.32
N THR A 341 17.31 5.42 -2.90
CA THR A 341 17.01 5.23 -4.32
C THR A 341 16.18 3.97 -4.58
N ASP A 342 15.30 4.08 -5.57
CA ASP A 342 14.51 2.98 -6.10
C ASP A 342 15.20 2.36 -7.31
N MET A 343 15.79 1.17 -7.12
CA MET A 343 16.46 0.45 -8.19
C MET A 343 15.47 -0.43 -8.97
N LEU A 344 15.40 -0.34 -10.30
CA LEU A 344 16.40 0.29 -11.17
C LEU A 344 16.02 1.74 -11.53
N ALA A 345 16.76 2.71 -11.00
CA ALA A 345 16.62 4.11 -11.36
C ALA A 345 17.22 4.35 -12.76
N VAL A 346 16.55 5.15 -13.58
CA VAL A 346 16.97 5.49 -14.95
C VAL A 346 16.64 6.95 -15.31
N SER A 347 17.38 7.49 -16.27
CA SER A 347 17.03 8.67 -17.06
C SER A 347 16.99 8.29 -18.55
N PRO A 348 16.32 9.06 -19.43
CA PRO A 348 16.24 8.71 -20.85
C PRO A 348 17.62 8.54 -21.53
N PRO A 349 18.63 9.40 -21.28
CA PRO A 349 19.97 9.19 -21.84
C PRO A 349 20.67 7.93 -21.29
N LEU A 350 20.51 7.65 -19.99
CA LEU A 350 21.05 6.44 -19.36
C LEU A 350 20.43 5.16 -19.92
N GLU A 351 19.12 5.12 -20.07
CA GLU A 351 18.42 3.98 -20.68
C GLU A 351 18.83 3.78 -22.13
N ALA A 352 18.99 4.86 -22.90
CA ALA A 352 19.49 4.79 -24.27
C ALA A 352 20.93 4.26 -24.32
N TYR A 353 21.79 4.65 -23.38
CA TYR A 353 23.16 4.14 -23.26
C TYR A 353 23.20 2.65 -22.92
N LEU A 354 22.43 2.22 -21.91
CA LEU A 354 22.33 0.81 -21.50
C LEU A 354 21.76 -0.05 -22.64
N THR A 355 20.77 0.46 -23.37
CA THR A 355 20.22 -0.22 -24.54
C THR A 355 21.28 -0.46 -25.62
N ARG A 356 22.13 0.55 -25.91
CA ARG A 356 23.20 0.41 -26.91
C ARG A 356 24.33 -0.51 -26.47
N THR A 357 24.67 -0.53 -25.18
CA THR A 357 25.89 -1.18 -24.68
C THR A 357 25.64 -2.55 -24.06
N VAL A 358 24.53 -2.71 -23.35
CA VAL A 358 24.11 -3.96 -22.69
C VAL A 358 23.09 -4.71 -23.55
N GLY A 359 22.26 -4.00 -24.33
CA GLY A 359 21.16 -4.57 -25.11
C GLY A 359 19.78 -4.38 -24.47
N GLY A 360 19.70 -3.60 -23.39
CA GLY A 360 18.47 -3.28 -22.66
C GLY A 360 18.75 -3.06 -21.18
N LEU A 361 17.73 -3.22 -20.34
CA LEU A 361 17.82 -3.19 -18.87
C LEU A 361 18.05 -4.59 -18.29
N ASP A 362 19.03 -5.33 -18.83
CA ASP A 362 19.37 -6.67 -18.35
C ASP A 362 20.12 -6.59 -17.02
N VAL A 363 19.37 -6.66 -15.91
CA VAL A 363 19.88 -6.60 -14.54
C VAL A 363 20.70 -7.83 -14.12
N ALA A 364 20.80 -8.86 -14.96
CA ALA A 364 21.74 -9.96 -14.73
C ALA A 364 23.12 -9.68 -15.35
N ASP A 365 23.23 -8.73 -16.29
CA ASP A 365 24.50 -8.42 -16.96
C ASP A 365 25.37 -7.49 -16.09
N PRO A 366 26.60 -7.91 -15.72
CA PRO A 366 27.50 -7.08 -14.90
C PRO A 366 27.90 -5.76 -15.57
N ARG A 367 27.82 -5.65 -16.90
CA ARG A 367 28.11 -4.40 -17.62
C ARG A 367 27.11 -3.30 -17.28
N LEU A 368 25.85 -3.64 -16.99
CA LEU A 368 24.87 -2.69 -16.48
C LEU A 368 25.32 -2.16 -15.12
N TRP A 369 25.64 -3.07 -14.19
CA TRP A 369 26.02 -2.69 -12.83
C TRP A 369 27.31 -1.87 -12.77
N ALA A 370 28.28 -2.12 -13.66
CA ALA A 370 29.49 -1.30 -13.75
C ALA A 370 29.21 0.20 -13.97
N VAL A 371 28.12 0.55 -14.68
CA VAL A 371 27.68 1.94 -14.87
C VAL A 371 27.20 2.55 -13.55
N TYR A 372 26.39 1.80 -12.80
CA TYR A 372 25.89 2.23 -11.50
C TYR A 372 27.00 2.28 -10.43
N GLN A 373 27.98 1.38 -10.48
CA GLN A 373 29.18 1.44 -9.64
C GLN A 373 29.98 2.73 -9.91
N ALA A 374 30.14 3.11 -11.18
CA ALA A 374 30.80 4.36 -11.55
C ALA A 374 30.04 5.58 -11.00
N GLY A 375 28.71 5.60 -11.12
CA GLY A 375 27.86 6.64 -10.54
C GLY A 375 27.93 6.69 -9.00
N LEU A 376 27.85 5.55 -8.33
CA LEU A 376 27.93 5.46 -6.87
C LEU A 376 29.31 5.90 -6.34
N SER A 377 30.38 5.51 -7.02
CA SER A 377 31.74 5.99 -6.72
C SER A 377 31.85 7.51 -6.90
N GLU A 378 31.24 8.08 -7.94
CA GLU A 378 31.18 9.53 -8.16
C GLU A 378 30.38 10.25 -7.05
N LEU A 379 29.25 9.68 -6.61
CA LEU A 379 28.45 10.20 -5.50
C LEU A 379 29.28 10.32 -4.22
N PHE A 380 29.98 9.24 -3.83
CA PHE A 380 30.80 9.23 -2.61
C PHE A 380 32.02 10.16 -2.70
N GLU A 381 32.57 10.38 -3.89
CA GLU A 381 33.66 11.35 -4.08
C GLU A 381 33.18 12.80 -4.04
N SER A 382 32.02 13.08 -4.62
CA SER A 382 31.45 14.43 -4.67
C SER A 382 30.80 14.86 -3.36
N MET A 383 30.25 13.90 -2.60
CA MET A 383 29.62 14.11 -1.30
C MET A 383 30.19 13.13 -0.25
N PRO A 384 31.46 13.30 0.18
CA PRO A 384 32.16 12.35 1.05
C PRO A 384 31.55 12.21 2.46
N PHE A 385 30.70 13.16 2.87
CA PHE A 385 29.95 13.12 4.13
C PHE A 385 28.79 12.13 4.12
N VAL A 386 28.37 11.63 2.96
CA VAL A 386 27.32 10.59 2.86
C VAL A 386 27.87 9.28 3.43
N ASP A 387 27.15 8.64 4.35
CA ASP A 387 27.55 7.39 4.99
C ASP A 387 27.17 6.15 4.19
N GLY A 388 26.19 6.27 3.30
CA GLY A 388 25.74 5.11 2.53
C GLY A 388 24.57 5.36 1.60
N LEU A 389 24.10 4.26 1.02
CA LEU A 389 22.95 4.21 0.12
C LEU A 389 21.86 3.31 0.72
N MET A 390 20.63 3.79 0.77
CA MET A 390 19.45 2.97 1.02
C MET A 390 18.80 2.57 -0.31
N ILE A 391 18.61 1.28 -0.52
CA ILE A 391 18.07 0.73 -1.77
C ILE A 391 16.72 0.08 -1.50
N ARG A 392 15.72 0.43 -2.31
CA ARG A 392 14.48 -0.33 -2.48
C ARG A 392 14.39 -0.81 -3.93
N ILE A 393 13.82 -2.00 -4.15
CA ILE A 393 13.60 -2.59 -5.48
C ILE A 393 12.11 -2.86 -5.79
N GLY A 394 11.26 -2.67 -4.79
CA GLY A 394 9.87 -3.04 -4.80
C GLY A 394 8.91 -2.02 -5.38
N GLU A 395 9.34 -0.79 -5.66
CA GLU A 395 8.44 0.30 -6.05
C GLU A 395 8.97 1.02 -7.29
N GLY A 396 8.05 1.47 -8.14
CA GLY A 396 8.35 2.24 -9.35
C GLY A 396 7.14 2.42 -10.25
N GLY A 397 7.34 3.14 -11.36
CA GLY A 397 6.26 3.53 -12.28
C GLY A 397 5.76 4.97 -12.08
N GLU A 398 4.71 5.34 -12.83
CA GLU A 398 4.23 6.72 -12.97
C GLU A 398 3.77 7.35 -11.64
N VAL A 399 3.33 6.56 -10.67
CA VAL A 399 2.88 7.10 -9.36
C VAL A 399 4.03 7.64 -8.51
N TYR A 400 5.27 7.32 -8.86
CA TYR A 400 6.49 7.89 -8.26
C TYR A 400 7.15 8.93 -9.17
N ALA A 401 6.60 9.17 -10.36
CA ALA A 401 7.12 10.18 -11.27
C ALA A 401 6.85 11.58 -10.72
N GLU A 402 7.78 12.49 -10.98
CA GLU A 402 7.69 13.89 -10.56
C GLU A 402 7.64 14.80 -11.78
N ASP A 403 6.66 15.71 -11.81
CA ASP A 403 6.38 16.53 -12.99
C ASP A 403 7.58 17.42 -13.35
N GLY A 404 8.01 17.37 -14.62
CA GLY A 404 9.17 18.14 -15.07
C GLY A 404 10.51 17.62 -14.54
N TRP A 405 10.55 16.37 -14.10
CA TRP A 405 11.76 15.63 -13.75
C TRP A 405 11.73 14.29 -14.51
N ASP A 406 12.72 14.00 -15.35
CA ASP A 406 12.71 12.84 -16.25
C ASP A 406 13.41 11.59 -15.70
N TYR A 407 13.79 11.60 -14.41
CA TYR A 407 14.27 10.40 -13.73
C TYR A 407 13.07 9.56 -13.30
N SER A 408 13.19 8.25 -13.44
CA SER A 408 12.15 7.29 -13.05
C SER A 408 12.78 6.01 -12.54
N SER A 409 11.99 5.17 -11.87
CA SER A 409 12.39 3.82 -11.45
C SER A 409 11.63 2.75 -12.22
N LYS A 410 12.29 1.63 -12.47
CA LYS A 410 11.73 0.44 -13.14
C LYS A 410 11.73 -0.75 -12.19
N LEU A 411 10.62 -1.48 -12.17
CA LEU A 411 10.50 -2.79 -11.50
C LEU A 411 11.24 -3.88 -12.29
N ALA A 412 12.57 -3.76 -12.38
CA ALA A 412 13.43 -4.65 -13.17
C ALA A 412 14.14 -5.72 -12.33
N VAL A 413 14.45 -5.42 -11.05
CA VAL A 413 15.16 -6.34 -10.15
C VAL A 413 14.15 -7.31 -9.51
N THR A 414 13.84 -8.39 -10.21
CA THR A 414 12.71 -9.27 -9.88
C THR A 414 13.09 -10.75 -9.62
N THR A 415 14.39 -11.06 -9.56
CA THR A 415 14.90 -12.44 -9.36
C THR A 415 16.01 -12.47 -8.31
N ASP A 416 16.24 -13.62 -7.68
CA ASP A 416 17.31 -13.81 -6.69
C ASP A 416 18.68 -13.43 -7.26
N ALA A 417 18.94 -13.82 -8.51
CA ALA A 417 20.19 -13.56 -9.19
C ALA A 417 20.40 -12.05 -9.43
N SER A 418 19.35 -11.33 -9.84
CA SER A 418 19.43 -9.88 -10.07
C SER A 418 19.56 -9.09 -8.77
N VAL A 419 18.89 -9.50 -7.68
CA VAL A 419 19.08 -8.91 -6.34
C VAL A 419 20.53 -9.09 -5.89
N ARG A 420 21.07 -10.31 -5.97
CA ARG A 420 22.46 -10.58 -5.57
C ARG A 420 23.47 -9.86 -6.47
N ALA A 421 23.22 -9.75 -7.78
CA ALA A 421 24.09 -9.01 -8.69
C ALA A 421 24.15 -7.51 -8.35
N MET A 422 22.98 -6.90 -8.12
CA MET A 422 22.86 -5.52 -7.64
C MET A 422 23.62 -5.32 -6.32
N LEU A 423 23.32 -6.14 -5.31
CA LEU A 423 23.91 -5.98 -3.98
C LEU A 423 25.44 -6.13 -4.03
N ARG A 424 25.99 -7.12 -4.75
CA ARG A 424 27.46 -7.22 -4.92
C ARG A 424 28.05 -5.96 -5.50
N ALA A 425 27.49 -5.47 -6.60
CA ALA A 425 28.01 -4.29 -7.27
C ALA A 425 28.00 -3.04 -6.36
N MET A 426 26.89 -2.82 -5.67
CA MET A 426 26.73 -1.67 -4.76
C MET A 426 27.65 -1.80 -3.53
N LEU A 427 27.75 -2.99 -2.93
CA LEU A 427 28.60 -3.27 -1.77
C LEU A 427 30.09 -3.24 -2.10
N ASP A 428 30.53 -3.76 -3.25
CA ASP A 428 31.93 -3.67 -3.69
C ASP A 428 32.38 -2.20 -3.77
N THR A 429 31.49 -1.33 -4.28
CA THR A 429 31.75 0.12 -4.40
C THR A 429 31.71 0.80 -3.04
N ALA A 430 30.69 0.50 -2.23
CA ALA A 430 30.51 1.08 -0.91
C ALA A 430 31.63 0.68 0.06
N GLY A 431 32.00 -0.61 0.09
CA GLY A 431 33.09 -1.13 0.90
C GLY A 431 34.45 -0.54 0.54
N ALA A 432 34.74 -0.32 -0.75
CA ALA A 432 35.96 0.38 -1.17
C ALA A 432 36.03 1.83 -0.65
N ALA A 433 34.89 2.47 -0.42
CA ALA A 433 34.77 3.80 0.17
C ALA A 433 34.49 3.79 1.69
N ASN A 434 34.46 2.61 2.33
CA ASN A 434 34.05 2.38 3.73
C ASN A 434 32.67 3.01 4.04
N LYS A 435 31.70 2.77 3.16
CA LYS A 435 30.30 3.22 3.23
C LYS A 435 29.36 2.02 3.36
N GLU A 436 28.16 2.26 3.87
CA GLU A 436 27.15 1.23 4.13
C GLU A 436 26.10 1.16 3.01
N VAL A 437 25.52 -0.02 2.80
CA VAL A 437 24.32 -0.21 1.96
C VAL A 437 23.20 -0.74 2.85
N ILE A 438 22.12 0.04 2.94
CA ILE A 438 20.88 -0.40 3.60
C ILE A 438 19.95 -0.96 2.52
N PHE A 439 19.76 -2.27 2.50
CA PHE A 439 18.82 -2.91 1.59
C PHE A 439 17.45 -3.08 2.25
N ARG A 440 16.44 -2.40 1.71
CA ARG A 440 15.05 -2.57 2.13
C ARG A 440 14.46 -3.82 1.49
N THR A 441 13.95 -4.73 2.29
CA THR A 441 13.35 -5.97 1.79
C THR A 441 11.98 -5.77 1.14
N TRP A 442 11.37 -4.59 1.29
CA TRP A 442 10.03 -4.27 0.80
C TRP A 442 9.91 -4.41 -0.72
N THR A 443 9.03 -5.32 -1.15
CA THR A 443 8.79 -5.75 -2.54
C THR A 443 7.29 -5.90 -2.81
N VAL A 444 6.74 -5.31 -3.88
CA VAL A 444 5.28 -5.34 -4.15
C VAL A 444 4.78 -6.63 -4.84
N GLY A 445 5.26 -7.80 -4.43
CA GLY A 445 4.73 -9.07 -4.97
C GLY A 445 5.15 -9.39 -6.42
N VAL A 446 6.10 -8.63 -7.01
CA VAL A 446 6.54 -8.82 -8.40
C VAL A 446 7.75 -9.76 -8.49
N GLY A 447 7.63 -10.79 -9.35
CA GLY A 447 8.71 -11.73 -9.65
C GLY A 447 8.98 -12.74 -8.53
N ALA A 448 10.11 -13.44 -8.64
CA ALA A 448 10.52 -14.50 -7.69
C ALA A 448 10.86 -13.95 -6.29
N VAL A 449 11.08 -12.64 -6.18
CA VAL A 449 11.40 -11.94 -4.92
C VAL A 449 10.23 -11.16 -4.35
N GLY A 450 9.02 -11.35 -4.91
CA GLY A 450 7.84 -10.55 -4.58
C GLY A 450 7.43 -10.58 -3.10
N ASP A 451 7.67 -11.69 -2.41
CA ASP A 451 7.35 -11.91 -0.99
C ASP A 451 8.59 -11.84 -0.08
N LEU A 452 9.71 -11.29 -0.56
CA LEU A 452 10.97 -11.20 0.19
C LEU A 452 10.82 -10.55 1.57
N HIS A 453 9.92 -9.58 1.69
CA HIS A 453 9.65 -8.88 2.94
C HIS A 453 8.74 -9.63 3.92
N THR A 454 8.03 -10.68 3.50
CA THR A 454 7.05 -11.40 4.34
C THR A 454 7.37 -12.89 4.50
N ASN A 455 8.24 -13.46 3.66
CA ASN A 455 8.50 -14.89 3.64
C ASN A 455 9.94 -15.22 4.10
N PRO A 456 10.12 -15.89 5.25
CA PRO A 456 11.43 -16.36 5.75
C PRO A 456 12.20 -17.27 4.79
N GLU A 457 11.52 -18.09 3.98
CA GLU A 457 12.16 -18.98 3.01
C GLU A 457 12.70 -18.18 1.82
N SER A 458 11.89 -17.27 1.25
CA SER A 458 12.33 -16.35 0.19
C SER A 458 13.49 -15.46 0.67
N TYR A 459 13.43 -14.98 1.92
CA TYR A 459 14.55 -14.27 2.55
C TYR A 459 15.84 -15.09 2.56
N ALA A 460 15.77 -16.33 3.04
CA ALA A 460 16.93 -17.22 3.11
C ALA A 460 17.45 -17.60 1.70
N GLN A 461 16.57 -17.78 0.73
CA GLN A 461 16.94 -18.07 -0.65
C GLN A 461 17.68 -16.88 -1.29
N VAL A 462 17.15 -15.66 -1.16
CA VAL A 462 17.70 -14.46 -1.78
C VAL A 462 18.97 -13.97 -1.08
N LEU A 463 19.02 -13.97 0.26
CA LEU A 463 20.11 -13.36 1.03
C LEU A 463 20.97 -14.37 1.82
N GLY A 464 20.57 -15.63 1.92
CA GLY A 464 21.34 -16.65 2.65
C GLY A 464 22.74 -16.84 2.07
N GLY A 465 23.75 -16.92 2.95
CA GLY A 465 25.17 -17.02 2.58
C GLY A 465 25.72 -15.81 1.83
N PHE A 466 25.01 -14.69 1.83
CA PHE A 466 25.47 -13.41 1.30
C PHE A 466 25.97 -12.55 2.45
N ASP A 467 27.25 -12.63 2.78
CA ASP A 467 27.82 -11.97 3.95
C ASP A 467 28.72 -10.81 3.54
N ASP A 468 28.37 -9.58 3.95
CA ASP A 468 29.19 -8.38 3.79
C ASP A 468 29.02 -7.49 5.04
N PRO A 469 30.11 -6.99 5.67
CA PRO A 469 30.01 -6.15 6.87
C PRO A 469 29.34 -4.79 6.63
N HIS A 470 29.30 -4.30 5.39
CA HIS A 470 28.68 -3.04 5.00
C HIS A 470 27.19 -3.19 4.65
N LEU A 471 26.65 -4.41 4.62
CA LEU A 471 25.24 -4.66 4.36
C LEU A 471 24.41 -4.60 5.64
N ILE A 472 23.40 -3.73 5.63
CA ILE A 472 22.34 -3.66 6.63
C ILE A 472 21.02 -3.99 5.93
N VAL A 473 20.22 -4.88 6.51
CA VAL A 473 18.91 -5.24 5.95
C VAL A 473 17.80 -4.58 6.76
N SER A 474 16.93 -3.85 6.06
CA SER A 474 15.81 -3.09 6.62
C SER A 474 14.48 -3.75 6.31
N THR A 475 13.66 -3.98 7.34
CA THR A 475 12.36 -4.65 7.19
C THR A 475 11.32 -4.06 8.13
N LYS A 476 10.10 -3.86 7.63
CA LYS A 476 8.93 -3.40 8.41
C LYS A 476 8.64 -4.33 9.59
N TYR A 477 8.24 -3.77 10.72
CA TYR A 477 7.92 -4.55 11.92
C TYR A 477 6.72 -5.49 11.74
N THR A 478 5.81 -5.18 10.80
CA THR A 478 4.66 -6.02 10.45
C THR A 478 4.95 -6.92 9.25
N LEU A 479 4.23 -8.05 9.19
CA LEU A 479 4.17 -8.93 8.05
C LEU A 479 3.29 -8.28 6.95
N GLY A 480 3.86 -7.34 6.20
CA GLY A 480 3.17 -6.59 5.15
C GLY A 480 3.39 -5.08 5.29
N ASP A 481 2.36 -4.29 4.98
CA ASP A 481 2.47 -2.83 4.88
C ASP A 481 1.92 -2.07 6.08
N PHE A 482 2.56 -2.19 7.25
CA PHE A 482 2.25 -1.43 8.47
C PHE A 482 0.80 -1.47 9.00
N TYR A 483 -0.20 -2.04 8.33
CA TYR A 483 -1.57 -2.14 8.81
C TYR A 483 -1.65 -2.76 10.20
N SER A 484 -2.60 -2.28 11.00
CA SER A 484 -2.99 -2.98 12.22
C SER A 484 -3.64 -4.32 11.87
N HIS A 485 -3.68 -5.24 12.83
CA HIS A 485 -4.07 -6.65 12.62
C HIS A 485 -3.10 -7.49 11.77
N LEU A 486 -1.99 -6.93 11.29
CA LEU A 486 -0.92 -7.75 10.73
C LEU A 486 -0.07 -8.38 11.85
N PRO A 487 0.38 -9.64 11.68
CA PRO A 487 1.37 -10.25 12.56
C PRO A 487 2.69 -9.46 12.59
N LEU A 488 3.52 -9.71 13.61
CA LEU A 488 4.92 -9.30 13.57
C LEU A 488 5.64 -9.99 12.41
N ASN A 489 6.59 -9.30 11.80
CA ASN A 489 7.32 -9.82 10.64
C ASN A 489 8.27 -10.94 11.04
N THR A 490 8.00 -12.16 10.58
CA THR A 490 8.78 -13.35 10.95
C THR A 490 10.17 -13.36 10.33
N THR A 491 10.44 -12.59 9.28
CA THR A 491 11.79 -12.47 8.70
C THR A 491 12.77 -11.77 9.64
N LEU A 492 12.28 -10.94 10.57
CA LEU A 492 13.10 -10.27 11.60
C LEU A 492 13.51 -11.18 12.75
N LEU A 493 12.84 -12.33 12.92
CA LEU A 493 13.14 -13.29 14.00
C LEU A 493 14.39 -14.14 13.72
N GLN A 494 15.00 -14.02 12.53
CA GLN A 494 16.12 -14.86 12.09
C GLN A 494 17.09 -14.10 11.16
N GLY A 495 18.15 -14.78 10.72
CA GLY A 495 19.12 -14.28 9.75
C GLY A 495 20.43 -13.80 10.39
N GLU A 496 21.50 -13.76 9.60
CA GLU A 496 22.87 -13.45 10.06
C GLU A 496 23.33 -12.02 9.75
N HIS A 497 22.61 -11.32 8.87
CA HIS A 497 22.88 -9.95 8.44
C HIS A 497 22.61 -8.95 9.55
N ARG A 498 23.28 -7.79 9.53
CA ARG A 498 22.93 -6.64 10.37
C ARG A 498 21.50 -6.19 10.05
N ARG A 499 20.67 -5.97 11.07
CA ARG A 499 19.23 -5.72 10.89
C ARG A 499 18.81 -4.36 11.46
N ILE A 500 17.94 -3.67 10.72
CA ILE A 500 17.13 -2.57 11.26
C ILE A 500 15.63 -2.86 11.09
N VAL A 501 14.84 -2.40 12.07
CA VAL A 501 13.39 -2.51 12.07
C VAL A 501 12.77 -1.21 11.56
N GLU A 502 11.93 -1.26 10.53
CA GLU A 502 11.17 -0.10 10.06
C GLU A 502 9.89 0.07 10.90
N PHE A 503 9.63 1.31 11.34
CA PHE A 503 8.42 1.75 12.02
C PHE A 503 7.81 2.94 11.28
N GLN A 504 6.50 3.17 11.43
CA GLN A 504 5.81 4.29 10.81
C GLN A 504 5.09 5.12 11.89
N ALA A 505 5.54 6.36 12.11
CA ALA A 505 4.98 7.25 13.13
C ALA A 505 3.73 7.97 12.63
N ARG A 506 3.80 8.59 11.43
CA ARG A 506 2.61 9.11 10.72
C ARG A 506 1.90 7.94 10.05
N ARG A 507 0.83 7.45 10.68
CA ARG A 507 0.14 6.25 10.22
C ARG A 507 -0.63 6.51 8.93
N GLU A 508 -0.07 6.00 7.85
CA GLU A 508 -0.57 6.13 6.48
C GLU A 508 -2.02 5.64 6.38
N PHE A 509 -2.25 4.37 6.70
CA PHE A 509 -3.56 3.72 6.58
C PHE A 509 -4.53 4.06 7.71
N GLU A 510 -4.09 4.80 8.73
CA GLU A 510 -4.93 5.17 9.87
C GLU A 510 -5.16 6.67 9.87
N ALA A 511 -5.77 7.13 8.77
CA ALA A 511 -6.14 8.51 8.49
C ALA A 511 -4.94 9.49 8.47
N PHE A 512 -3.80 9.06 7.92
CA PHE A 512 -2.61 9.90 7.73
C PHE A 512 -2.09 10.58 9.02
N GLY A 513 -2.29 9.94 10.16
CA GLY A 513 -1.91 10.48 11.47
C GLY A 513 -2.80 11.61 11.99
N SER A 514 -3.96 11.87 11.37
CA SER A 514 -4.94 12.87 11.86
C SER A 514 -5.74 12.40 13.08
N LEU A 515 -5.71 11.12 13.42
CA LEU A 515 -6.39 10.57 14.59
C LEU A 515 -5.40 10.30 15.72
N PRO A 516 -5.80 10.48 17.00
CA PRO A 516 -4.97 10.06 18.12
C PRO A 516 -4.73 8.56 18.00
N ASN A 517 -3.45 8.17 18.06
CA ASN A 517 -3.02 6.81 17.75
C ASN A 517 -1.66 6.50 18.41
N ASP A 518 -1.70 6.10 19.68
CA ASP A 518 -0.50 5.79 20.48
C ASP A 518 0.02 4.38 20.16
N LEU A 519 1.05 4.29 19.34
CA LEU A 519 1.68 3.02 18.95
C LEU A 519 2.79 2.61 19.93
N GLY A 520 3.07 3.41 20.97
CA GLY A 520 4.21 3.20 21.85
C GLY A 520 4.28 1.77 22.43
N PRO A 521 3.20 1.26 23.05
CA PRO A 521 3.16 -0.12 23.54
C PRO A 521 3.39 -1.18 22.47
N LEU A 522 2.78 -1.05 21.29
CA LEU A 522 2.94 -1.98 20.17
C LEU A 522 4.38 -1.98 19.63
N HIS A 523 4.93 -0.80 19.35
CA HIS A 523 6.30 -0.66 18.86
C HIS A 523 7.33 -1.18 19.87
N ARG A 524 7.13 -0.92 21.16
CA ARG A 524 7.98 -1.48 22.22
C ARG A 524 7.90 -3.01 22.27
N GLN A 525 6.70 -3.57 22.20
CA GLN A 525 6.51 -5.02 22.18
C GLN A 525 7.22 -5.65 20.97
N ALA A 526 6.99 -5.12 19.77
CA ALA A 526 7.65 -5.59 18.55
C ALA A 526 9.18 -5.54 18.68
N LEU A 527 9.71 -4.40 19.13
CA LEU A 527 11.15 -4.24 19.30
C LEU A 527 11.74 -5.23 20.31
N ARG A 528 11.09 -5.45 21.46
CA ARG A 528 11.53 -6.44 22.46
C ARG A 528 11.52 -7.86 21.90
N GLU A 529 10.48 -8.23 21.16
CA GLU A 529 10.37 -9.55 20.53
C GLU A 529 11.55 -9.79 19.58
N PHE A 530 11.82 -8.83 18.68
CA PHE A 530 12.92 -8.95 17.73
C PHE A 530 14.29 -8.94 18.39
N LEU A 531 14.51 -8.10 19.41
CA LEU A 531 15.78 -8.08 20.14
C LEU A 531 16.03 -9.36 20.94
N ALA A 532 14.97 -10.01 21.41
CA ALA A 532 15.07 -11.29 22.11
C ALA A 532 15.36 -12.44 21.13
N ALA A 533 14.76 -12.42 19.94
CA ALA A 533 14.91 -13.48 18.94
C ALA A 533 16.19 -13.34 18.10
N ASN A 534 16.58 -12.11 17.76
CA ASN A 534 17.64 -11.83 16.78
C ASN A 534 18.66 -10.82 17.32
N PRO A 535 19.86 -11.27 17.74
CA PRO A 535 20.90 -10.39 18.27
C PRO A 535 21.52 -9.46 17.20
N LYS A 536 21.24 -9.69 15.90
CA LYS A 536 21.72 -8.85 14.80
C LYS A 536 20.89 -7.58 14.59
N VAL A 537 19.75 -7.45 15.30
CA VAL A 537 18.98 -6.20 15.34
C VAL A 537 19.79 -5.14 16.06
N GLU A 538 20.34 -4.21 15.28
CA GLU A 538 21.24 -3.15 15.75
C GLU A 538 20.63 -1.75 15.66
N GLY A 539 19.46 -1.62 15.01
CA GLY A 539 18.85 -0.32 14.79
C GLY A 539 17.38 -0.31 14.40
N VAL A 540 16.88 0.91 14.21
CA VAL A 540 15.51 1.22 13.79
C VAL A 540 15.52 2.31 12.72
N TRP A 541 14.54 2.29 11.83
CA TRP A 541 14.22 3.41 10.95
C TRP A 541 12.76 3.80 11.13
N ASN A 542 12.51 5.02 11.60
CA ASN A 542 11.17 5.49 11.91
C ASN A 542 10.70 6.56 10.92
N TRP A 543 9.58 6.31 10.25
CA TRP A 543 9.05 7.22 9.23
C TRP A 543 8.22 8.31 9.90
N THR A 544 8.71 9.54 9.84
CA THR A 544 8.12 10.68 10.53
C THR A 544 7.10 11.42 9.66
N GLN A 545 7.20 11.33 8.33
CA GLN A 545 6.29 11.96 7.39
C GLN A 545 5.94 11.06 6.19
N ASP A 546 6.92 10.33 5.68
CA ASP A 546 6.79 9.52 4.48
C ASP A 546 5.87 8.29 4.72
N GLY A 547 5.41 7.68 3.63
CA GLY A 547 4.36 6.66 3.63
C GLY A 547 3.06 7.19 3.05
N GLY A 548 2.57 6.52 2.01
CA GLY A 548 1.41 6.93 1.24
C GLY A 548 1.59 8.27 0.54
N PRO A 549 0.50 8.83 -0.01
CA PRO A 549 0.52 10.11 -0.68
C PRO A 549 0.75 11.21 0.33
N LEU A 550 1.52 12.20 -0.11
CA LEU A 550 1.89 13.34 0.72
C LEU A 550 0.95 14.53 0.53
N ARG A 551 0.04 14.46 -0.45
CA ARG A 551 -0.85 15.55 -0.85
C ARG A 551 -2.33 15.16 -1.00
N ALA A 552 -2.66 13.89 -0.74
CA ALA A 552 -4.02 13.44 -0.47
C ALA A 552 -4.26 13.30 1.03
N GLY A 553 -5.49 13.55 1.47
CA GLY A 553 -5.84 13.58 2.88
C GLY A 553 -5.43 14.89 3.59
N PRO A 554 -5.19 14.87 4.91
CA PRO A 554 -4.95 16.07 5.71
C PRO A 554 -3.62 16.74 5.37
N MET A 555 -3.62 18.07 5.29
CA MET A 555 -2.45 18.93 5.12
C MET A 555 -1.65 19.05 6.43
N SER A 556 -1.21 17.90 6.96
CA SER A 556 -0.35 17.79 8.14
C SER A 556 1.08 17.45 7.72
N LEU A 557 1.97 18.43 7.90
CA LEU A 557 3.38 18.37 7.51
C LEU A 557 4.25 18.50 8.78
N TYR A 558 5.00 17.47 9.09
CA TYR A 558 5.80 17.32 10.31
C TYR A 558 6.76 18.49 10.51
N LEU A 559 6.65 19.18 11.66
CA LEU A 559 7.36 20.42 12.01
C LEU A 559 6.98 21.68 11.21
N ARG A 560 5.95 21.62 10.36
CA ARG A 560 5.58 22.72 9.45
C ARG A 560 4.15 23.22 9.63
N THR A 561 3.14 22.37 9.43
CA THR A 561 1.72 22.75 9.49
C THR A 561 0.83 21.59 9.93
N GLY A 562 -0.41 21.90 10.30
CA GLY A 562 -1.37 20.93 10.82
C GLY A 562 -1.00 20.41 12.20
N PHE A 563 -1.73 19.41 12.68
CA PHE A 563 -1.59 18.89 14.04
C PHE A 563 -0.57 17.74 14.15
N TRP A 564 0.63 17.96 13.60
CA TRP A 564 1.69 16.94 13.53
C TRP A 564 2.21 16.46 14.90
N GLN A 565 2.00 17.26 15.95
CA GLN A 565 2.38 16.91 17.32
C GLN A 565 1.73 15.60 17.75
N LEU A 566 0.56 15.26 17.21
CA LEU A 566 -0.18 14.04 17.52
C LEU A 566 0.61 12.78 17.17
N TYR A 567 1.20 12.71 15.97
CA TYR A 567 2.04 11.58 15.57
C TYR A 567 3.53 11.75 15.92
N ASP A 568 3.97 12.94 16.35
CA ASP A 568 5.28 13.13 17.00
C ASP A 568 5.43 12.27 18.25
N LEU A 569 4.31 11.90 18.92
CA LEU A 569 4.32 10.92 20.00
C LEU A 569 5.02 9.62 19.59
N ASN A 570 4.70 9.10 18.40
CA ASN A 570 5.22 7.82 17.92
C ASN A 570 6.72 7.94 17.56
N THR A 571 7.13 9.09 17.02
CA THR A 571 8.54 9.41 16.76
C THR A 571 9.33 9.53 18.06
N TYR A 572 8.77 10.21 19.05
CA TYR A 572 9.36 10.33 20.38
C TYR A 572 9.49 8.95 21.05
N ALA A 573 8.44 8.13 20.99
CA ALA A 573 8.39 6.83 21.66
C ALA A 573 9.42 5.83 21.09
N VAL A 574 9.52 5.71 19.76
CA VAL A 574 10.51 4.81 19.13
C VAL A 574 11.93 5.21 19.51
N ALA A 575 12.25 6.51 19.56
CA ALA A 575 13.56 6.98 20.01
C ALA A 575 13.87 6.55 21.45
N ARG A 576 12.86 6.53 22.34
CA ARG A 576 13.03 6.07 23.73
C ARG A 576 13.24 4.58 23.84
N PHE A 577 12.47 3.78 23.11
CA PHE A 577 12.64 2.33 23.15
C PHE A 577 13.92 1.87 22.45
N ALA A 578 14.41 2.62 21.46
CA ALA A 578 15.72 2.36 20.86
C ALA A 578 16.88 2.64 21.82
N TRP A 579 16.72 3.59 22.75
CA TRP A 579 17.69 3.83 23.82
C TRP A 579 17.55 2.79 24.94
N ASP A 580 16.31 2.56 25.40
CA ASP A 580 15.95 1.69 26.52
C ASP A 580 14.62 0.95 26.21
N PRO A 581 14.68 -0.31 25.72
CA PRO A 581 13.48 -1.09 25.40
C PRO A 581 12.62 -1.46 26.63
N ASP A 582 13.15 -1.27 27.84
CA ASP A 582 12.44 -1.51 29.10
C ASP A 582 11.70 -0.27 29.61
N ALA A 583 11.84 0.89 28.94
CA ALA A 583 11.09 2.09 29.28
C ALA A 583 9.58 1.85 29.32
N ASP A 584 8.90 2.47 30.28
CA ASP A 584 7.46 2.40 30.42
C ASP A 584 6.76 3.29 29.39
N PRO A 585 6.00 2.73 28.42
CA PRO A 585 5.34 3.49 27.37
C PRO A 585 4.31 4.45 27.95
N ALA A 586 3.63 4.08 29.04
CA ALA A 586 2.67 4.96 29.67
C ALA A 586 3.34 6.25 30.17
N GLN A 587 4.55 6.11 30.75
CA GLN A 587 5.37 7.25 31.17
C GLN A 587 5.92 8.03 29.98
N VAL A 588 6.32 7.37 28.89
CA VAL A 588 6.76 8.03 27.66
C VAL A 588 5.64 8.90 27.07
N THR A 589 4.41 8.39 27.01
CA THR A 589 3.25 9.17 26.56
C THR A 589 2.95 10.34 27.50
N ALA A 590 3.05 10.15 28.81
CA ALA A 590 2.86 11.24 29.78
C ALA A 590 3.97 12.31 29.67
N ASP A 591 5.22 11.92 29.45
CA ASP A 591 6.34 12.82 29.26
C ASP A 591 6.19 13.65 27.97
N TRP A 592 5.71 13.02 26.88
CA TRP A 592 5.32 13.71 25.65
C TRP A 592 4.17 14.70 25.89
N ALA A 593 3.10 14.27 26.56
CA ALA A 593 1.97 15.14 26.84
C ALA A 593 2.40 16.37 27.67
N TYR A 594 3.30 16.16 28.64
CA TYR A 594 3.84 17.25 29.46
C TYR A 594 4.63 18.27 28.64
N ARG A 595 5.57 17.79 27.83
CA ARG A 595 6.45 18.67 27.05
C ARG A 595 5.71 19.41 25.93
N THR A 596 4.67 18.80 25.38
CA THR A 596 3.96 19.30 24.20
C THR A 596 2.77 20.16 24.57
N PHE A 597 1.92 19.73 25.52
CA PHE A 597 0.59 20.34 25.73
C PHE A 597 0.43 21.08 27.05
N SER A 598 0.88 20.54 28.17
CA SER A 598 0.58 21.13 29.48
C SER A 598 1.59 20.75 30.55
N GLY A 599 1.88 21.67 31.48
CA GLY A 599 2.62 21.35 32.70
C GLY A 599 1.75 20.87 33.86
N ASP A 600 0.43 20.90 33.71
CA ASP A 600 -0.53 20.54 34.75
C ASP A 600 -0.73 19.01 34.83
N PRO A 601 -0.54 18.39 36.02
CA PRO A 601 -0.66 16.94 36.17
C PRO A 601 -2.03 16.37 35.79
N ALA A 602 -3.13 17.10 35.99
CA ALA A 602 -4.47 16.61 35.67
C ALA A 602 -4.71 16.61 34.16
N THR A 603 -4.31 17.69 33.47
CA THR A 603 -4.37 17.76 32.00
C THR A 603 -3.48 16.71 31.33
N VAL A 604 -2.25 16.51 31.82
CA VAL A 604 -1.36 15.45 31.32
C VAL A 604 -1.99 14.06 31.52
N ALA A 605 -2.58 13.79 32.69
CA ALA A 605 -3.25 12.52 32.94
C ALA A 605 -4.47 12.31 32.03
N ALA A 606 -5.26 13.35 31.78
CA ALA A 606 -6.41 13.29 30.87
C ALA A 606 -5.99 12.96 29.42
N ILE A 607 -4.93 13.61 28.92
CA ILE A 607 -4.36 13.31 27.60
C ILE A 607 -3.85 11.86 27.58
N GLY A 608 -3.08 11.43 28.59
CA GLY A 608 -2.59 10.05 28.68
C GLY A 608 -3.72 9.01 28.69
N GLN A 609 -4.83 9.28 29.37
CA GLN A 609 -6.02 8.43 29.35
C GLN A 609 -6.69 8.39 27.98
N ALA A 610 -6.80 9.53 27.28
CA ALA A 610 -7.32 9.55 25.92
C ALA A 610 -6.43 8.74 24.97
N MET A 611 -5.10 8.90 25.06
CA MET A 611 -4.14 8.13 24.25
C MET A 611 -4.18 6.64 24.57
N ALA A 612 -4.38 6.23 25.82
CA ALA A 612 -4.52 4.82 26.19
C ALA A 612 -5.77 4.14 25.57
N LEU A 613 -6.81 4.91 25.21
CA LEU A 613 -8.00 4.40 24.52
C LEU A 613 -7.86 4.40 23.00
N SER A 614 -6.87 5.13 22.48
CA SER A 614 -6.76 5.49 21.06
C SER A 614 -6.66 4.27 20.13
N ARG A 615 -5.84 3.28 20.49
CA ARG A 615 -5.64 2.06 19.68
C ARG A 615 -6.91 1.25 19.53
N GLN A 616 -7.65 1.03 20.62
CA GLN A 616 -8.93 0.34 20.53
C GLN A 616 -9.95 1.15 19.72
N ALA A 617 -9.99 2.48 19.87
CA ALA A 617 -10.87 3.32 19.07
C ALA A 617 -10.57 3.20 17.55
N VAL A 618 -9.29 3.32 17.17
CA VAL A 618 -8.82 3.19 15.78
C VAL A 618 -9.07 1.79 15.23
N THR A 619 -8.68 0.74 15.94
CA THR A 619 -8.83 -0.65 15.48
C THR A 619 -10.31 -1.01 15.28
N ARG A 620 -11.19 -0.56 16.18
CA ARG A 620 -12.63 -0.83 16.11
C ARG A 620 -13.33 0.05 15.06
N GLY A 621 -12.85 1.27 14.84
CA GLY A 621 -13.46 2.25 13.93
C GLY A 621 -13.05 2.06 12.46
N LEU A 622 -11.77 1.81 12.21
CA LEU A 622 -11.22 1.70 10.85
C LEU A 622 -11.13 0.26 10.33
N TYR A 623 -11.16 -0.77 11.18
CA TYR A 623 -11.11 -2.17 10.75
C TYR A 623 -12.41 -2.91 11.07
N VAL A 624 -12.68 -3.96 10.30
CA VAL A 624 -13.73 -4.94 10.62
C VAL A 624 -13.04 -6.13 11.29
N GLY A 625 -12.98 -6.15 12.62
CA GLY A 625 -12.13 -7.05 13.41
C GLY A 625 -12.26 -8.54 13.02
N PRO A 626 -13.48 -9.10 12.90
CA PRO A 626 -13.64 -10.48 12.47
C PRO A 626 -13.01 -10.85 11.11
N TYR A 627 -12.89 -9.89 10.20
CA TYR A 627 -12.17 -10.01 8.93
C TYR A 627 -10.68 -9.71 9.09
N ALA A 628 -10.35 -8.59 9.73
CA ALA A 628 -8.98 -8.10 9.91
C ALA A 628 -8.10 -9.09 10.70
N ASP A 629 -8.67 -9.85 11.63
CA ASP A 629 -7.98 -10.93 12.38
C ASP A 629 -7.67 -12.18 11.54
N LYS A 630 -7.75 -12.09 10.21
CA LYS A 630 -7.46 -13.17 9.26
C LYS A 630 -6.37 -12.73 8.29
N THR A 631 -5.46 -13.66 7.99
CA THR A 631 -4.66 -13.60 6.77
C THR A 631 -5.53 -14.12 5.64
N VAL A 632 -5.78 -13.29 4.63
CA VAL A 632 -6.65 -13.61 3.49
C VAL A 632 -5.81 -13.67 2.23
N LYS A 633 -6.08 -14.63 1.35
CA LYS A 633 -5.57 -14.65 -0.02
C LYS A 633 -6.72 -14.55 -1.00
N ALA A 634 -6.58 -13.68 -2.00
CA ALA A 634 -7.57 -13.47 -3.06
C ALA A 634 -6.87 -12.98 -4.33
N LEU A 635 -7.25 -13.50 -5.50
CA LEU A 635 -6.68 -13.10 -6.80
C LEU A 635 -5.15 -13.22 -6.87
N GLY A 636 -4.55 -14.18 -6.16
CA GLY A 636 -3.10 -14.33 -6.05
C GLY A 636 -2.41 -13.28 -5.17
N LEU A 637 -3.18 -12.44 -4.48
CA LEU A 637 -2.72 -11.38 -3.59
C LEU A 637 -3.10 -11.68 -2.14
N GLU A 638 -2.51 -10.92 -1.22
CA GLU A 638 -2.90 -10.86 0.20
C GLU A 638 -3.59 -9.51 0.45
N PRO A 639 -4.94 -9.43 0.35
CA PRO A 639 -5.64 -8.17 0.54
C PRO A 639 -5.40 -7.62 1.94
N PRO A 640 -5.22 -6.30 2.11
CA PRO A 640 -4.97 -5.71 3.41
C PRO A 640 -6.15 -5.91 4.38
N PRO A 641 -5.89 -5.94 5.70
CA PRO A 641 -6.94 -6.14 6.70
C PRO A 641 -7.99 -5.00 6.74
N MET A 642 -7.71 -3.85 6.12
CA MET A 642 -8.60 -2.69 6.08
C MET A 642 -9.40 -2.53 4.77
N MET A 643 -9.40 -3.51 3.85
CA MET A 643 -9.93 -3.39 2.47
C MET A 643 -11.33 -2.79 2.24
N TRP A 644 -12.20 -2.70 3.25
CA TRP A 644 -13.48 -1.98 3.13
C TRP A 644 -13.32 -0.45 3.03
N ILE A 645 -12.18 0.08 3.49
CA ILE A 645 -11.65 1.39 3.16
C ILE A 645 -10.44 1.09 2.28
N PHE A 646 -10.59 1.27 0.97
CA PHE A 646 -9.55 0.94 0.02
C PHE A 646 -8.45 2.00 0.11
N GLU A 647 -7.27 1.57 0.55
CA GLU A 647 -6.18 2.45 0.97
C GLU A 647 -6.70 3.56 1.92
N TRP A 648 -6.20 4.77 1.78
CA TRP A 648 -6.16 5.76 2.86
C TRP A 648 -7.52 6.35 3.30
N ASP A 649 -8.40 6.73 2.35
CA ASP A 649 -9.59 7.54 2.64
C ASP A 649 -10.83 7.21 1.78
N ILE A 650 -10.82 6.06 1.08
CA ILE A 650 -11.86 5.68 0.11
C ILE A 650 -12.68 4.47 0.61
N PRO A 651 -13.79 4.66 1.35
CA PRO A 651 -14.74 3.58 1.62
C PRO A 651 -15.21 2.92 0.32
N THR A 652 -14.88 1.66 0.11
CA THR A 652 -15.17 0.97 -1.16
C THR A 652 -16.63 0.56 -1.24
N GLY A 653 -17.21 0.57 -2.44
CA GLY A 653 -18.58 0.09 -2.70
C GLY A 653 -18.63 -1.17 -3.57
N ASP A 654 -17.50 -1.86 -3.74
CA ASP A 654 -17.40 -2.99 -4.65
C ASP A 654 -17.81 -4.33 -4.02
N SER A 655 -18.44 -5.18 -4.82
CA SER A 655 -18.88 -6.50 -4.35
C SER A 655 -17.72 -7.46 -4.03
N ALA A 656 -16.57 -7.37 -4.72
CA ALA A 656 -15.48 -8.31 -4.49
C ALA A 656 -14.89 -8.15 -3.08
N ALA A 657 -14.64 -6.92 -2.63
CA ALA A 657 -14.17 -6.65 -1.27
C ALA A 657 -15.29 -6.89 -0.24
N LEU A 658 -16.44 -6.22 -0.38
CA LEU A 658 -17.48 -6.21 0.66
C LEU A 658 -18.11 -7.58 0.89
N ASP A 659 -18.40 -8.35 -0.17
CA ASP A 659 -19.00 -9.68 -0.03
C ASP A 659 -17.99 -10.68 0.53
N SER A 660 -16.71 -10.54 0.18
CA SER A 660 -15.63 -11.37 0.73
C SER A 660 -15.41 -11.08 2.22
N ILE A 661 -15.45 -9.81 2.63
CA ILE A 661 -15.37 -9.40 4.03
C ILE A 661 -16.53 -10.00 4.83
N TYR A 662 -17.76 -9.95 4.31
CA TYR A 662 -18.92 -10.61 4.93
C TYR A 662 -18.69 -12.12 5.06
N ALA A 663 -18.27 -12.79 3.99
CA ALA A 663 -18.08 -14.24 3.97
C ALA A 663 -17.00 -14.72 4.96
N VAL A 664 -15.89 -13.98 5.07
CA VAL A 664 -14.79 -14.27 5.99
C VAL A 664 -15.15 -13.91 7.44
N THR A 665 -15.93 -12.84 7.66
CA THR A 665 -16.50 -12.50 8.97
C THR A 665 -17.37 -13.65 9.49
N GLY A 666 -18.13 -14.29 8.59
CA GLY A 666 -18.95 -15.45 8.88
C GLY A 666 -20.05 -15.14 9.90
N GLY A 667 -20.28 -16.05 10.86
CA GLY A 667 -21.34 -15.91 11.88
C GLY A 667 -21.14 -14.77 12.89
N ARG A 668 -20.08 -13.95 12.76
CA ARG A 668 -19.72 -12.87 13.70
C ARG A 668 -20.15 -11.47 13.21
N ILE A 669 -21.22 -11.39 12.40
CA ILE A 669 -21.73 -10.11 11.87
C ILE A 669 -22.11 -9.13 12.99
N GLU A 670 -22.77 -9.60 14.04
CA GLU A 670 -23.16 -8.72 15.17
C GLU A 670 -21.92 -8.12 15.84
N ALA A 671 -20.89 -8.94 16.09
CA ALA A 671 -19.63 -8.43 16.64
C ALA A 671 -19.02 -7.35 15.73
N ALA A 672 -18.93 -7.58 14.41
CA ALA A 672 -18.42 -6.60 13.47
C ALA A 672 -19.20 -5.26 13.48
N VAL A 673 -20.54 -5.33 13.66
CA VAL A 673 -21.40 -4.14 13.77
C VAL A 673 -21.20 -3.44 15.12
N ASP A 674 -21.18 -4.19 16.22
CA ASP A 674 -21.00 -3.67 17.58
C ASP A 674 -19.65 -2.96 17.75
N GLU A 675 -18.59 -3.46 17.11
CA GLU A 675 -17.28 -2.79 17.07
C GLU A 675 -17.37 -1.34 16.58
N GLY A 676 -18.25 -1.04 15.61
CA GLY A 676 -18.46 0.32 15.14
C GLY A 676 -19.06 1.24 16.21
N ALA A 677 -20.01 0.73 17.00
CA ALA A 677 -20.60 1.46 18.11
C ALA A 677 -19.62 1.63 19.29
N GLU A 678 -18.80 0.61 19.55
CA GLU A 678 -17.70 0.67 20.53
C GLU A 678 -16.70 1.78 20.15
N ALA A 679 -16.30 1.86 18.87
CA ALA A 679 -15.38 2.89 18.39
C ALA A 679 -15.89 4.31 18.67
N VAL A 680 -17.18 4.58 18.39
CA VAL A 680 -17.82 5.87 18.66
C VAL A 680 -17.84 6.17 20.17
N THR A 681 -18.21 5.19 21.01
CA THR A 681 -18.19 5.34 22.47
C THR A 681 -16.79 5.67 22.99
N LEU A 682 -15.76 4.98 22.50
CA LEU A 682 -14.38 5.23 22.87
C LEU A 682 -13.91 6.63 22.43
N ALA A 683 -14.16 7.00 21.18
CA ALA A 683 -13.80 8.33 20.66
C ALA A 683 -14.51 9.47 21.43
N ARG A 684 -15.78 9.31 21.79
CA ARG A 684 -16.51 10.29 22.63
C ARG A 684 -15.89 10.39 24.02
N ARG A 685 -15.52 9.25 24.64
CA ARG A 685 -14.84 9.25 25.94
C ARG A 685 -13.48 9.97 25.86
N MET A 686 -12.71 9.74 24.80
CA MET A 686 -11.46 10.47 24.55
C MET A 686 -11.72 11.98 24.42
N ARG A 687 -12.73 12.37 23.63
CA ARG A 687 -13.17 13.76 23.47
C ARG A 687 -13.54 14.41 24.79
N ASP A 688 -14.36 13.74 25.59
CA ASP A 688 -14.85 14.25 26.88
C ASP A 688 -13.70 14.40 27.89
N LEU A 689 -12.75 13.46 27.93
CA LEU A 689 -11.56 13.57 28.79
C LEU A 689 -10.74 14.83 28.48
N VAL A 690 -10.46 15.10 27.21
CA VAL A 690 -9.67 16.27 26.80
C VAL A 690 -10.48 17.56 26.95
N ALA A 691 -11.77 17.55 26.57
CA ALA A 691 -12.64 18.72 26.69
C ALA A 691 -12.89 19.15 28.14
N ALA A 692 -12.89 18.22 29.10
CA ALA A 692 -13.07 18.49 30.52
C ALA A 692 -11.85 19.14 31.20
N THR A 693 -10.69 19.18 30.53
CA THR A 693 -9.50 19.85 31.06
C THR A 693 -9.69 21.37 31.12
N ASP A 694 -9.11 22.01 32.13
CA ASP A 694 -9.12 23.47 32.26
C ASP A 694 -8.31 24.10 31.11
N PRO A 695 -8.93 24.91 30.23
CA PRO A 695 -8.22 25.56 29.12
C PRO A 695 -7.00 26.39 29.55
N ALA A 696 -7.02 26.97 30.76
CA ALA A 696 -5.92 27.81 31.26
C ALA A 696 -4.65 27.00 31.62
N THR A 697 -4.77 25.67 31.73
CA THR A 697 -3.63 24.78 32.03
C THR A 697 -2.85 24.34 30.80
N TRP A 698 -3.36 24.62 29.60
CA TRP A 698 -2.67 24.32 28.35
C TRP A 698 -1.60 25.37 28.06
N ARG A 699 -0.49 24.94 27.44
CA ARG A 699 0.61 25.84 27.03
C ARG A 699 0.15 26.85 25.99
N ASP A 700 -0.78 26.43 25.13
CA ASP A 700 -1.37 27.23 24.07
C ASP A 700 -2.85 26.85 23.90
N ALA A 701 -3.70 27.86 23.75
CA ALA A 701 -5.15 27.64 23.61
C ALA A 701 -5.51 26.99 22.27
N GLY A 702 -4.76 27.29 21.20
CA GLY A 702 -4.92 26.69 19.88
C GLY A 702 -4.60 25.19 19.87
N LEU A 703 -3.59 24.74 20.64
CA LEU A 703 -3.29 23.31 20.79
C LEU A 703 -4.46 22.53 21.42
N ARG A 704 -5.14 23.10 22.42
CA ARG A 704 -6.33 22.47 23.00
C ARG A 704 -7.45 22.38 21.96
N GLU A 705 -7.69 23.47 21.24
CA GLU A 705 -8.72 23.54 20.20
C GLU A 705 -8.46 22.49 19.10
N GLN A 706 -7.24 22.44 18.54
CA GLN A 706 -6.84 21.45 17.54
C GLN A 706 -7.05 20.01 18.03
N PHE A 707 -6.67 19.70 19.29
CA PHE A 707 -6.89 18.38 19.87
C PHE A 707 -8.39 18.06 19.98
N THR A 708 -9.19 18.97 20.51
CA THR A 708 -10.65 18.75 20.61
C THR A 708 -11.33 18.65 19.25
N SER A 709 -10.94 19.45 18.26
CA SER A 709 -11.45 19.40 16.88
C SER A 709 -11.10 18.07 16.20
N THR A 710 -9.89 17.57 16.42
CA THR A 710 -9.44 16.26 15.96
C THR A 710 -10.28 15.13 16.57
N LEU A 711 -10.58 15.20 17.86
CA LEU A 711 -11.43 14.20 18.53
C LEU A 711 -12.89 14.28 18.08
N ASP A 712 -13.41 15.50 17.83
CA ASP A 712 -14.73 15.68 17.23
C ASP A 712 -14.80 15.11 15.79
N TYR A 713 -13.73 15.30 14.99
CA TYR A 713 -13.59 14.66 13.68
C TYR A 713 -13.58 13.15 13.79
N GLN A 714 -12.80 12.58 14.72
CA GLN A 714 -12.77 11.13 14.96
C GLN A 714 -14.15 10.58 15.30
N VAL A 715 -14.90 11.24 16.20
CA VAL A 715 -16.27 10.83 16.56
C VAL A 715 -17.17 10.84 15.32
N ASN A 716 -17.17 11.93 14.55
CA ASN A 716 -18.04 12.06 13.38
C ASN A 716 -17.67 11.09 12.24
N LEU A 717 -16.37 10.88 12.01
CA LEU A 717 -15.87 9.89 11.05
C LEU A 717 -16.31 8.48 11.46
N PHE A 718 -16.15 8.10 12.73
CA PHE A 718 -16.54 6.76 13.21
C PHE A 718 -18.05 6.55 13.24
N GLU A 719 -18.86 7.59 13.48
CA GLU A 719 -20.31 7.52 13.30
C GLU A 719 -20.68 7.20 11.85
N THR A 720 -20.02 7.89 10.91
CA THR A 720 -20.25 7.71 9.47
C THR A 720 -19.81 6.31 9.00
N LEU A 721 -18.60 5.90 9.37
CA LEU A 721 -18.05 4.59 9.04
C LEU A 721 -18.80 3.45 9.73
N GLY A 722 -19.25 3.62 10.98
CA GLY A 722 -20.08 2.64 11.69
C GLY A 722 -21.44 2.42 11.01
N ALA A 723 -22.09 3.51 10.55
CA ALA A 723 -23.32 3.41 9.76
C ALA A 723 -23.07 2.73 8.41
N TYR A 724 -21.98 3.08 7.73
CA TYR A 724 -21.57 2.47 6.46
C TYR A 724 -21.32 0.96 6.61
N ARG A 725 -20.52 0.56 7.61
CA ARG A 725 -20.24 -0.84 7.95
C ARG A 725 -21.51 -1.64 8.16
N THR A 726 -22.44 -1.09 8.94
CA THR A 726 -23.72 -1.73 9.22
C THR A 726 -24.53 -1.90 7.94
N MET A 727 -24.58 -0.87 7.09
CA MET A 727 -25.30 -0.91 5.81
C MET A 727 -24.79 -2.05 4.92
N VAL A 728 -23.47 -2.11 4.68
CA VAL A 728 -22.89 -3.09 3.74
C VAL A 728 -22.97 -4.52 4.28
N LEU A 729 -22.72 -4.73 5.58
CA LEU A 729 -22.80 -6.07 6.18
C LEU A 729 -24.23 -6.61 6.20
N ARG A 730 -25.22 -5.75 6.47
CA ARG A 730 -26.65 -6.15 6.44
C ARG A 730 -27.15 -6.39 5.03
N HIS A 731 -26.68 -5.63 4.05
CA HIS A 731 -26.98 -5.88 2.63
C HIS A 731 -26.43 -7.24 2.18
N ALA A 732 -25.16 -7.53 2.45
CA ALA A 732 -24.55 -8.83 2.17
C ALA A 732 -25.28 -9.97 2.91
N GLN A 733 -25.67 -9.75 4.18
CA GLN A 733 -26.49 -10.71 4.95
C GLN A 733 -27.85 -10.98 4.29
N TRP A 734 -28.50 -9.96 3.73
CA TRP A 734 -29.74 -10.11 2.98
C TRP A 734 -29.52 -10.85 1.65
N LEU A 735 -28.43 -10.55 0.93
CA LEU A 735 -28.07 -11.29 -0.28
C LEU A 735 -27.87 -12.76 0.04
N ASP A 736 -27.14 -13.09 1.10
CA ASP A 736 -26.93 -14.46 1.57
C ASP A 736 -28.24 -15.15 1.96
N THR A 737 -28.91 -14.63 2.99
CA THR A 737 -30.01 -15.30 3.69
C THR A 737 -31.40 -15.02 3.11
N GLY A 738 -31.61 -13.81 2.58
CA GLY A 738 -32.94 -13.28 2.27
C GLY A 738 -33.81 -12.90 3.44
N SER A 739 -33.26 -12.86 4.63
CA SER A 739 -34.00 -12.49 5.83
C SER A 739 -34.62 -11.09 5.68
N ARG A 740 -35.89 -10.95 6.10
CA ARG A 740 -36.54 -9.64 6.19
C ARG A 740 -35.83 -8.75 7.20
N GLN A 741 -35.42 -9.31 8.33
CA GLN A 741 -34.69 -8.57 9.36
C GLN A 741 -33.37 -7.98 8.82
N ALA A 742 -32.61 -8.75 8.03
CA ALA A 742 -31.38 -8.25 7.40
C ALA A 742 -31.68 -7.13 6.40
N LYS A 743 -32.76 -7.27 5.62
CA LYS A 743 -33.21 -6.24 4.68
C LYS A 743 -33.63 -4.95 5.40
N ASP A 744 -34.42 -5.06 6.45
CA ASP A 744 -34.91 -3.91 7.21
C ASP A 744 -33.74 -3.21 7.94
N GLY A 745 -32.82 -3.99 8.50
CA GLY A 745 -31.56 -3.49 9.08
C GLY A 745 -30.68 -2.77 8.06
N TRP A 746 -30.55 -3.30 6.85
CA TRP A 746 -29.84 -2.63 5.75
C TRP A 746 -30.48 -1.28 5.43
N ARG A 747 -31.81 -1.20 5.26
CA ARG A 747 -32.48 0.05 4.90
C ARG A 747 -32.42 1.11 6.00
N LEU A 748 -32.51 0.69 7.26
CA LEU A 748 -32.30 1.59 8.39
C LEU A 748 -30.86 2.15 8.40
N ALA A 749 -29.86 1.27 8.23
CA ALA A 749 -28.45 1.67 8.20
C ALA A 749 -28.09 2.52 6.97
N GLU A 750 -28.73 2.28 5.82
CA GLU A 750 -28.59 3.11 4.61
C GLU A 750 -29.01 4.56 4.88
N THR A 751 -30.13 4.75 5.59
CA THR A 751 -30.61 6.09 5.95
C THR A 751 -29.66 6.77 6.93
N ALA A 752 -29.17 6.01 7.92
CA ALA A 752 -28.18 6.51 8.89
C ALA A 752 -26.86 6.90 8.21
N TYR A 753 -26.37 6.08 7.26
CA TYR A 753 -25.15 6.34 6.50
C TYR A 753 -25.30 7.60 5.66
N GLN A 754 -26.38 7.74 4.89
CA GLN A 754 -26.59 8.93 4.06
C GLN A 754 -26.62 10.21 4.91
N GLY A 755 -27.33 10.20 6.04
CA GLY A 755 -27.36 11.33 6.97
C GLY A 755 -26.00 11.65 7.57
N ALA A 756 -25.28 10.65 8.07
CA ALA A 756 -23.96 10.83 8.68
C ALA A 756 -22.91 11.32 7.66
N ARG A 757 -22.90 10.71 6.46
CA ARG A 757 -22.05 11.09 5.33
C ARG A 757 -22.27 12.54 4.90
N ASP A 758 -23.53 12.97 4.81
CA ASP A 758 -23.85 14.34 4.39
C ASP A 758 -23.41 15.36 5.46
N VAL A 759 -23.58 15.04 6.75
CA VAL A 759 -23.04 15.84 7.85
C VAL A 759 -21.50 15.90 7.79
N HIS A 760 -20.85 14.76 7.58
CA HIS A 760 -19.39 14.69 7.50
C HIS A 760 -18.85 15.52 6.32
N ARG A 761 -19.41 15.35 5.12
CA ARG A 761 -19.08 16.15 3.93
C ARG A 761 -19.34 17.64 4.15
N GLN A 762 -20.45 18.00 4.79
CA GLN A 762 -20.77 19.40 5.07
C GLN A 762 -19.79 20.03 6.05
N ARG A 763 -19.40 19.30 7.10
CA ARG A 763 -18.52 19.82 8.16
C ARG A 763 -17.06 19.87 7.72
N TYR A 764 -16.59 18.88 6.96
CA TYR A 764 -15.16 18.65 6.70
C TYR A 764 -14.78 18.71 5.22
N GLY A 765 -15.73 18.86 4.30
CA GLY A 765 -15.45 18.84 2.86
C GLY A 765 -14.55 19.97 2.34
N THR A 766 -14.37 21.04 3.12
CA THR A 766 -13.45 22.15 2.81
C THR A 766 -12.36 22.32 3.88
N ASP A 767 -12.30 21.42 4.86
CA ASP A 767 -11.29 21.45 5.91
C ASP A 767 -10.02 20.77 5.39
N LEU A 768 -8.91 21.48 5.36
CA LEU A 768 -7.64 20.94 4.86
C LEU A 768 -6.86 20.19 5.94
N ASP A 769 -7.09 20.47 7.21
CA ASP A 769 -6.40 19.81 8.32
C ASP A 769 -7.13 18.51 8.72
N LEU A 770 -8.46 18.47 8.54
CA LEU A 770 -9.34 17.35 8.87
C LEU A 770 -10.34 17.08 7.71
N PRO A 771 -9.88 16.71 6.51
CA PRO A 771 -10.73 16.61 5.33
C PRO A 771 -11.74 15.45 5.41
N ALA A 772 -12.85 15.61 4.70
CA ALA A 772 -13.83 14.55 4.55
C ALA A 772 -13.29 13.38 3.71
N TYR A 773 -13.63 12.14 4.11
CA TYR A 773 -13.32 10.94 3.30
C TYR A 773 -14.04 10.95 1.94
N ASN A 774 -13.45 10.25 0.96
CA ASN A 774 -14.02 10.12 -0.37
C ASN A 774 -15.06 8.98 -0.47
N PHE A 775 -16.32 9.31 -0.19
CA PHE A 775 -17.43 8.34 -0.24
C PHE A 775 -17.97 8.02 -1.66
N THR A 776 -17.30 8.44 -2.73
CA THR A 776 -17.81 8.23 -4.11
C THR A 776 -18.02 6.74 -4.41
N ALA A 777 -17.06 5.89 -4.05
CA ALA A 777 -17.14 4.46 -4.31
C ALA A 777 -18.27 3.80 -3.51
N ALA A 778 -18.38 4.10 -2.21
CA ALA A 778 -19.48 3.67 -1.35
C ALA A 778 -20.86 4.06 -1.90
N ASP A 779 -21.00 5.30 -2.37
CA ASP A 779 -22.26 5.82 -2.94
C ASP A 779 -22.64 5.09 -4.23
N LEU A 780 -21.67 4.86 -5.13
CA LEU A 780 -21.89 4.06 -6.33
C LEU A 780 -22.37 2.65 -5.97
N GLY A 781 -21.73 1.98 -5.00
CA GLY A 781 -22.14 0.66 -4.52
C GLY A 781 -23.57 0.64 -3.95
N ALA A 782 -23.90 1.61 -3.10
CA ALA A 782 -25.23 1.76 -2.51
C ALA A 782 -26.32 1.94 -3.58
N GLU A 783 -26.07 2.74 -4.62
CA GLU A 783 -27.00 2.89 -5.75
C GLU A 783 -27.29 1.58 -6.49
N ARG A 784 -26.29 0.69 -6.64
CA ARG A 784 -26.49 -0.62 -7.28
C ARG A 784 -27.26 -1.55 -6.35
N ALA A 785 -26.89 -1.56 -5.07
CA ALA A 785 -27.60 -2.31 -4.04
C ALA A 785 -29.09 -1.95 -4.00
N ASP A 786 -29.44 -0.65 -4.05
CA ASP A 786 -30.84 -0.20 -4.04
C ASP A 786 -31.65 -0.75 -5.24
N ARG A 787 -31.02 -0.88 -6.41
CA ARG A 787 -31.66 -1.37 -7.64
C ARG A 787 -31.89 -2.89 -7.62
N ASP A 788 -31.23 -3.66 -6.77
CA ASP A 788 -31.30 -5.13 -6.75
C ASP A 788 -32.73 -5.69 -6.68
N PRO A 789 -33.62 -5.24 -5.77
CA PRO A 789 -34.99 -5.77 -5.72
C PRO A 789 -35.79 -5.50 -7.01
N ALA A 790 -35.62 -4.32 -7.62
CA ALA A 790 -36.27 -3.98 -8.87
C ALA A 790 -35.75 -4.84 -10.02
N MET A 791 -34.42 -5.04 -10.09
CA MET A 791 -33.79 -5.92 -11.08
C MET A 791 -34.23 -7.37 -10.92
N ALA A 792 -34.39 -7.86 -9.69
CA ALA A 792 -34.94 -9.20 -9.43
C ALA A 792 -36.35 -9.38 -9.98
N TRP A 793 -37.23 -8.37 -9.78
CA TRP A 793 -38.59 -8.39 -10.32
C TRP A 793 -38.62 -8.28 -11.84
N ALA A 794 -37.78 -7.42 -12.44
CA ALA A 794 -37.62 -7.35 -13.89
C ALA A 794 -37.16 -8.70 -14.45
N ALA A 795 -36.23 -9.39 -13.79
CA ALA A 795 -35.79 -10.72 -14.19
C ALA A 795 -36.93 -11.75 -14.13
N ARG A 796 -37.74 -11.74 -13.08
CA ARG A 796 -38.93 -12.61 -12.96
C ARG A 796 -39.97 -12.32 -14.05
N ALA A 797 -40.23 -11.05 -14.34
CA ALA A 797 -41.16 -10.66 -15.40
C ALA A 797 -40.67 -11.16 -16.77
N LEU A 798 -39.37 -11.00 -17.08
CA LEU A 798 -38.77 -11.53 -18.29
C LEU A 798 -38.82 -13.07 -18.34
N LEU A 799 -38.60 -13.77 -17.22
CA LEU A 799 -38.77 -15.23 -17.15
C LEU A 799 -40.22 -15.66 -17.39
N ALA A 800 -41.21 -14.95 -16.84
CA ALA A 800 -42.62 -15.22 -17.09
C ALA A 800 -42.98 -15.01 -18.57
N LEU A 801 -42.46 -13.96 -19.20
CA LEU A 801 -42.61 -13.74 -20.64
C LEU A 801 -41.95 -14.87 -21.46
N LEU A 802 -40.77 -15.34 -21.04
CA LEU A 802 -40.10 -16.46 -21.69
C LEU A 802 -40.86 -17.78 -21.50
N LEU A 803 -41.51 -17.98 -20.35
CA LEU A 803 -42.40 -19.12 -20.14
C LEU A 803 -43.58 -19.09 -21.11
N ILE A 804 -44.17 -17.91 -21.36
CA ILE A 804 -45.22 -17.74 -22.37
C ILE A 804 -44.69 -18.12 -23.76
N VAL A 805 -43.49 -17.67 -24.14
CA VAL A 805 -42.85 -18.06 -25.41
C VAL A 805 -42.67 -19.58 -25.50
N VAL A 806 -42.24 -20.23 -24.42
CA VAL A 806 -42.11 -21.70 -24.37
C VAL A 806 -43.47 -22.38 -24.54
N LEU A 807 -44.51 -21.95 -23.82
CA LEU A 807 -45.86 -22.51 -23.89
C LEU A 807 -46.49 -22.34 -25.29
N LEU A 808 -46.35 -21.16 -25.89
CA LEU A 808 -46.77 -20.90 -27.27
C LEU A 808 -45.98 -21.75 -28.26
N GLY A 809 -44.68 -21.95 -28.04
CA GLY A 809 -43.83 -22.81 -28.86
C GLY A 809 -44.19 -24.30 -28.77
N LEU A 810 -44.59 -24.77 -27.59
CA LEU A 810 -45.10 -26.13 -27.38
C LEU A 810 -46.45 -26.35 -28.09
N ARG A 811 -47.34 -25.34 -28.07
CA ARG A 811 -48.63 -25.39 -28.78
C ARG A 811 -48.45 -25.31 -30.30
N GLY A 812 -47.54 -24.47 -30.77
CA GLY A 812 -47.16 -24.34 -32.18
C GLY A 812 -48.26 -23.84 -33.12
N ARG A 813 -49.32 -23.21 -32.60
CA ARG A 813 -50.49 -22.71 -33.34
C ARG A 813 -50.94 -21.37 -32.74
N GLY A 814 -51.53 -20.48 -33.56
CA GLY A 814 -51.96 -19.13 -33.15
C GLY A 814 -50.92 -18.04 -33.47
N PHE A 815 -51.21 -16.78 -33.12
CA PHE A 815 -50.34 -15.64 -33.39
C PHE A 815 -48.94 -15.83 -32.76
N GLY A 816 -47.88 -15.79 -33.57
CA GLY A 816 -46.50 -15.96 -33.10
C GLY A 816 -46.12 -17.40 -32.72
N GLY A 817 -47.05 -18.36 -32.85
CA GLY A 817 -46.83 -19.75 -32.44
C GLY A 817 -45.77 -20.48 -33.28
N ALA A 818 -45.64 -20.15 -34.57
CA ALA A 818 -44.63 -20.75 -35.44
C ALA A 818 -43.23 -20.21 -35.11
N ALA A 819 -43.12 -18.90 -34.85
CA ALA A 819 -41.87 -18.27 -34.39
C ALA A 819 -41.42 -18.85 -33.03
N CYS A 820 -42.32 -18.92 -32.05
CA CYS A 820 -42.01 -19.47 -30.73
C CYS A 820 -41.58 -20.94 -30.79
N ARG A 821 -42.23 -21.75 -31.64
CA ARG A 821 -41.85 -23.16 -31.85
C ARG A 821 -40.47 -23.27 -32.49
N ALA A 822 -40.18 -22.41 -33.47
CA ALA A 822 -38.88 -22.37 -34.13
C ALA A 822 -37.77 -21.96 -33.15
N LEU A 823 -38.01 -20.95 -32.30
CA LEU A 823 -37.09 -20.51 -31.25
C LEU A 823 -36.81 -21.61 -30.22
N LEU A 824 -37.86 -22.30 -29.74
CA LEU A 824 -37.72 -23.41 -28.80
C LEU A 824 -36.90 -24.55 -29.40
N LEU A 825 -37.20 -24.95 -30.64
CA LEU A 825 -36.44 -25.97 -31.34
C LEU A 825 -35.01 -25.50 -31.63
N GLY A 826 -34.80 -24.24 -31.98
CA GLY A 826 -33.46 -23.67 -32.19
C GLY A 826 -32.59 -23.68 -30.94
N ALA A 827 -33.20 -23.42 -29.78
CA ALA A 827 -32.52 -23.43 -28.49
C ALA A 827 -32.02 -24.83 -28.10
N VAL A 828 -32.88 -25.85 -28.15
CA VAL A 828 -32.58 -27.18 -27.56
C VAL A 828 -32.38 -28.30 -28.57
N ARG A 829 -32.93 -28.18 -29.78
CA ARG A 829 -32.93 -29.22 -30.82
C ARG A 829 -32.70 -28.62 -32.22
N PRO A 830 -31.61 -27.86 -32.44
CA PRO A 830 -31.38 -27.11 -33.68
C PRO A 830 -31.39 -27.98 -34.95
N TRP A 831 -31.03 -29.26 -34.83
CA TRP A 831 -31.11 -30.25 -35.92
C TRP A 831 -32.54 -30.54 -36.41
N ARG A 832 -33.58 -30.17 -35.66
CA ARG A 832 -34.99 -30.29 -36.07
C ARG A 832 -35.54 -29.02 -36.72
N VAL A 833 -34.81 -27.90 -36.66
CA VAL A 833 -35.26 -26.62 -37.22
C VAL A 833 -35.34 -26.68 -38.74
N SER A 834 -34.44 -27.41 -39.41
CA SER A 834 -34.42 -27.55 -40.87
C SER A 834 -35.71 -28.17 -41.46
N ALA A 835 -36.43 -28.96 -40.66
CA ALA A 835 -37.69 -29.62 -41.04
C ALA A 835 -38.93 -28.73 -40.83
N LEU A 836 -38.78 -27.52 -40.25
CA LEU A 836 -39.90 -26.61 -40.06
C LEU A 836 -40.24 -25.89 -41.38
N PRO A 837 -41.52 -25.81 -41.76
CA PRO A 837 -41.94 -24.95 -42.86
C PRO A 837 -41.66 -23.48 -42.52
N ALA A 838 -41.30 -22.69 -43.53
CA ALA A 838 -41.21 -21.24 -43.35
C ALA A 838 -42.61 -20.66 -43.11
N PRO A 839 -42.81 -19.79 -42.12
CA PRO A 839 -44.13 -19.26 -41.83
C PRO A 839 -44.61 -18.30 -42.94
N GLU A 840 -45.89 -18.46 -43.29
CA GLU A 840 -46.66 -17.54 -44.15
C GLU A 840 -46.88 -16.16 -43.49
N PRO A 841 -47.26 -16.05 -42.19
CA PRO A 841 -47.53 -14.76 -41.58
C PRO A 841 -46.26 -13.91 -41.42
N LYS A 842 -46.36 -12.62 -41.80
CA LYS A 842 -45.29 -11.64 -41.58
C LYS A 842 -44.96 -11.44 -40.09
N SER A 843 -45.94 -11.60 -39.20
CA SER A 843 -45.76 -11.50 -37.75
C SER A 843 -44.75 -12.51 -37.22
N ASP A 844 -44.88 -13.80 -37.57
CA ASP A 844 -43.93 -14.84 -37.14
C ASP A 844 -42.50 -14.58 -37.67
N ARG A 845 -42.38 -14.04 -38.90
CA ARG A 845 -41.07 -13.67 -39.48
C ARG A 845 -40.39 -12.52 -38.75
N VAL A 846 -41.16 -11.63 -38.12
CA VAL A 846 -40.62 -10.54 -37.30
C VAL A 846 -40.33 -11.04 -35.87
N LEU A 847 -41.27 -11.76 -35.27
CA LEU A 847 -41.17 -12.22 -33.89
C LEU A 847 -39.98 -13.16 -33.63
N VAL A 848 -39.57 -13.96 -34.63
CA VAL A 848 -38.45 -14.90 -34.52
C VAL A 848 -37.10 -14.21 -34.22
N TRP A 849 -36.92 -12.95 -34.59
CA TRP A 849 -35.69 -12.19 -34.29
C TRP A 849 -35.94 -11.07 -33.28
N LEU A 850 -37.13 -10.46 -33.29
CA LEU A 850 -37.46 -9.35 -32.38
C LEU A 850 -37.54 -9.81 -30.92
N ILE A 851 -38.20 -10.94 -30.64
CA ILE A 851 -38.33 -11.46 -29.26
C ILE A 851 -36.94 -11.70 -28.64
N PRO A 852 -36.02 -12.47 -29.28
CA PRO A 852 -34.67 -12.65 -28.75
C PRO A 852 -33.88 -11.36 -28.61
N ALA A 853 -33.98 -10.42 -29.56
CA ALA A 853 -33.28 -9.14 -29.49
C ALA A 853 -33.71 -8.32 -28.27
N VAL A 854 -35.03 -8.16 -28.06
CA VAL A 854 -35.59 -7.42 -26.91
C VAL A 854 -35.19 -8.10 -25.59
N VAL A 855 -35.33 -9.42 -25.49
CA VAL A 855 -34.98 -10.17 -24.27
C VAL A 855 -33.48 -10.10 -23.99
N LEU A 856 -32.64 -10.19 -25.02
CA LEU A 856 -31.19 -10.11 -24.87
C LEU A 856 -30.80 -8.74 -24.30
N VAL A 857 -31.27 -7.65 -24.93
CA VAL A 857 -31.01 -6.28 -24.47
C VAL A 857 -31.53 -6.08 -23.05
N ALA A 858 -32.80 -6.42 -22.78
CA ALA A 858 -33.40 -6.25 -21.47
C ALA A 858 -32.68 -7.07 -20.39
N SER A 859 -32.32 -8.33 -20.67
CA SER A 859 -31.61 -9.16 -19.70
C SER A 859 -30.19 -8.66 -19.39
N ARG A 860 -29.47 -8.11 -20.39
CA ARG A 860 -28.16 -7.49 -20.13
C ARG A 860 -28.30 -6.18 -19.36
N ALA A 861 -29.30 -5.36 -19.69
CA ALA A 861 -29.55 -4.13 -18.97
C ALA A 861 -29.92 -4.38 -17.50
N VAL A 862 -30.76 -5.39 -17.23
CA VAL A 862 -31.07 -5.85 -15.87
C VAL A 862 -29.82 -6.33 -15.14
N PHE A 863 -28.97 -7.12 -15.79
CA PHE A 863 -27.71 -7.61 -15.22
C PHE A 863 -26.76 -6.48 -14.80
N THR A 864 -26.75 -5.38 -15.56
CA THR A 864 -25.88 -4.24 -15.30
C THR A 864 -26.58 -3.12 -14.51
N TRP A 865 -27.72 -3.39 -13.86
CA TRP A 865 -28.54 -2.38 -13.17
C TRP A 865 -28.90 -1.14 -14.02
N PHE A 866 -28.89 -1.27 -15.35
CA PHE A 866 -28.98 -0.15 -16.31
C PHE A 866 -27.90 0.93 -16.13
N ALA A 867 -26.74 0.56 -15.56
CA ALA A 867 -25.66 1.48 -15.20
C ALA A 867 -24.35 1.28 -15.98
N ALA A 868 -24.22 0.20 -16.79
CA ALA A 868 -22.95 -0.13 -17.47
C ALA A 868 -23.00 -0.15 -19.01
N PRO A 869 -23.09 1.03 -19.67
CA PRO A 869 -23.10 1.11 -21.13
C PRO A 869 -21.86 0.52 -21.79
N ALA A 870 -20.67 0.58 -21.19
CA ALA A 870 -19.47 -0.02 -21.75
C ALA A 870 -19.57 -1.56 -21.82
N HIS A 871 -20.11 -2.18 -20.77
CA HIS A 871 -20.40 -3.61 -20.76
C HIS A 871 -21.44 -3.98 -21.83
N LEU A 872 -22.50 -3.17 -21.97
CA LEU A 872 -23.52 -3.38 -23.00
C LEU A 872 -22.95 -3.23 -24.41
N LEU A 873 -22.07 -2.26 -24.66
CA LEU A 873 -21.43 -2.05 -25.96
C LEU A 873 -20.64 -3.28 -26.39
N VAL A 874 -19.79 -3.83 -25.51
CA VAL A 874 -18.99 -5.01 -25.82
C VAL A 874 -19.87 -6.26 -25.98
N THR A 875 -20.79 -6.49 -25.05
CA THR A 875 -21.61 -7.72 -25.06
C THR A 875 -22.67 -7.72 -26.17
N LEU A 876 -23.46 -6.66 -26.29
CA LEU A 876 -24.50 -6.54 -27.34
C LEU A 876 -23.86 -6.31 -28.72
N GLY A 877 -22.76 -5.56 -28.79
CA GLY A 877 -21.97 -5.41 -30.01
C GLY A 877 -21.44 -6.76 -30.51
N GLY A 878 -20.98 -7.62 -29.60
CA GLY A 878 -20.54 -8.97 -29.95
C GLY A 878 -21.65 -9.83 -30.56
N TRP A 879 -22.83 -9.81 -29.96
CA TRP A 879 -24.02 -10.48 -30.51
C TRP A 879 -24.47 -9.90 -31.85
N LEU A 880 -24.48 -8.58 -31.98
CA LEU A 880 -24.89 -7.88 -33.21
C LEU A 880 -23.93 -8.20 -34.36
N LEU A 881 -22.62 -8.13 -34.13
CA LEU A 881 -21.60 -8.48 -35.11
C LEU A 881 -21.71 -9.96 -35.51
N PHE A 882 -21.86 -10.87 -34.54
CA PHE A 882 -22.07 -12.29 -34.83
C PHE A 882 -23.29 -12.49 -35.72
N ALA A 883 -24.44 -11.92 -35.31
CA ALA A 883 -25.70 -11.98 -36.05
C ALA A 883 -25.59 -11.40 -37.47
N LEU A 884 -24.90 -10.27 -37.62
CA LEU A 884 -24.67 -9.63 -38.91
C LEU A 884 -23.82 -10.52 -39.83
N VAL A 885 -22.72 -11.09 -39.33
CA VAL A 885 -21.84 -11.96 -40.13
C VAL A 885 -22.59 -13.21 -40.59
N VAL A 886 -23.32 -13.89 -39.69
CA VAL A 886 -24.10 -15.07 -40.11
C VAL A 886 -25.26 -14.72 -41.04
N ARG A 887 -25.84 -13.51 -40.91
CA ARG A 887 -26.86 -13.01 -41.83
C ARG A 887 -26.28 -12.71 -43.22
N LEU A 888 -25.06 -12.16 -43.29
CA LEU A 888 -24.34 -11.93 -44.54
C LEU A 888 -23.98 -13.24 -45.22
N ILE A 889 -23.54 -14.26 -44.46
CA ILE A 889 -23.27 -15.61 -44.95
C ILE A 889 -24.49 -16.24 -45.65
N VAL A 890 -25.68 -16.07 -45.08
CA VAL A 890 -26.92 -16.60 -45.67
C VAL A 890 -27.33 -15.84 -46.94
N GLY A 891 -26.92 -14.57 -47.08
CA GLY A 891 -27.11 -13.77 -48.28
C GLY A 891 -28.58 -13.43 -48.56
N ARG A 892 -29.05 -13.62 -49.79
CA ARG A 892 -30.45 -13.35 -50.17
C ARG A 892 -31.44 -14.47 -49.80
N ARG A 893 -30.96 -15.58 -49.24
CA ARG A 893 -31.82 -16.70 -48.82
C ARG A 893 -32.67 -16.32 -47.59
N ASP A 894 -33.78 -17.02 -47.40
CA ASP A 894 -34.68 -16.79 -46.26
C ASP A 894 -33.94 -16.97 -44.92
N PRO A 895 -33.85 -15.93 -44.07
CA PRO A 895 -33.10 -15.98 -42.82
C PRO A 895 -33.92 -16.55 -41.64
N PHE A 896 -35.19 -16.94 -41.83
CA PHE A 896 -36.07 -17.38 -40.73
C PHE A 896 -35.43 -18.45 -39.84
N HIS A 897 -34.91 -19.54 -40.43
CA HIS A 897 -34.32 -20.65 -39.70
C HIS A 897 -33.01 -20.29 -38.99
N LEU A 898 -32.21 -19.38 -39.59
CA LEU A 898 -31.02 -18.84 -38.94
C LEU A 898 -31.41 -18.08 -37.67
N TRP A 899 -32.40 -17.20 -37.76
CA TRP A 899 -32.90 -16.44 -36.61
C TRP A 899 -33.54 -17.31 -35.55
N ALA A 900 -34.24 -18.38 -35.94
CA ALA A 900 -34.77 -19.36 -35.00
C ALA A 900 -33.67 -20.00 -34.14
N VAL A 901 -32.51 -20.31 -34.73
CA VAL A 901 -31.38 -20.91 -34.01
C VAL A 901 -30.60 -19.90 -33.18
N VAL A 902 -30.12 -18.81 -33.80
CA VAL A 902 -29.35 -17.78 -33.09
C VAL A 902 -30.19 -17.16 -31.97
N GLY A 903 -31.45 -16.83 -32.29
CA GLY A 903 -32.43 -16.31 -31.34
C GLY A 903 -32.78 -17.32 -30.25
N GLY A 904 -32.98 -18.59 -30.60
CA GLY A 904 -33.25 -19.66 -29.63
C GLY A 904 -32.13 -19.82 -28.61
N VAL A 905 -30.87 -19.83 -29.05
CA VAL A 905 -29.71 -19.90 -28.14
C VAL A 905 -29.56 -18.62 -27.32
N ALA A 906 -29.82 -17.44 -27.89
CA ALA A 906 -29.84 -16.18 -27.14
C ALA A 906 -30.90 -16.21 -26.01
N LEU A 907 -32.09 -16.74 -26.28
CA LEU A 907 -33.13 -16.95 -25.26
C LEU A 907 -32.70 -17.95 -24.20
N LEU A 908 -32.10 -19.09 -24.56
CA LEU A 908 -31.59 -20.08 -23.62
C LEU A 908 -30.57 -19.48 -22.64
N ARG A 909 -29.61 -18.71 -23.17
CA ARG A 909 -28.61 -18.00 -22.34
C ARG A 909 -29.23 -16.90 -21.49
N SER A 910 -30.28 -16.26 -21.98
CA SER A 910 -31.03 -15.25 -21.22
C SER A 910 -31.79 -15.88 -20.08
N VAL A 911 -32.43 -17.05 -20.27
CA VAL A 911 -33.07 -17.81 -19.19
C VAL A 911 -32.07 -18.16 -18.09
N LEU A 912 -30.88 -18.69 -18.45
CA LEU A 912 -29.85 -19.04 -17.48
C LEU A 912 -29.43 -17.82 -16.62
N LEU A 913 -29.18 -16.68 -17.26
CA LEU A 913 -28.84 -15.45 -16.54
C LEU A 913 -30.01 -14.97 -15.67
N LEU A 914 -31.20 -14.80 -16.25
CA LEU A 914 -32.37 -14.28 -15.55
C LEU A 914 -32.76 -15.18 -14.37
N ALA A 915 -32.58 -16.50 -14.46
CA ALA A 915 -32.78 -17.42 -13.34
C ALA A 915 -31.84 -17.12 -12.16
N ALA A 916 -30.57 -16.82 -12.44
CA ALA A 916 -29.61 -16.41 -11.41
C ALA A 916 -29.96 -15.04 -10.80
N LEU A 917 -30.53 -14.12 -11.59
CA LEU A 917 -30.93 -12.78 -11.13
C LEU A 917 -32.30 -12.74 -10.43
N ALA A 918 -33.17 -13.72 -10.67
CA ALA A 918 -34.56 -13.72 -10.19
C ALA A 918 -34.68 -13.78 -8.65
N GLY A 919 -33.63 -14.21 -7.94
CA GLY A 919 -33.60 -14.22 -6.49
C GLY A 919 -33.62 -12.82 -5.90
N ARG A 920 -32.48 -12.12 -5.98
CA ARG A 920 -32.26 -10.80 -5.38
C ARG A 920 -31.43 -9.90 -6.30
N GLY A 921 -31.59 -10.04 -7.61
CA GLY A 921 -30.96 -9.16 -8.59
C GLY A 921 -29.48 -9.49 -8.83
N PRO A 922 -28.76 -8.60 -9.54
CA PRO A 922 -27.35 -8.81 -9.86
C PRO A 922 -26.44 -8.79 -8.63
N GLY A 923 -26.79 -8.12 -7.52
CA GLY A 923 -26.06 -8.21 -6.27
C GLY A 923 -25.93 -9.65 -5.77
N LYS A 924 -27.01 -10.44 -5.79
CA LYS A 924 -26.91 -11.87 -5.41
C LYS A 924 -26.09 -12.70 -6.40
N TYR A 925 -26.15 -12.35 -7.67
CA TYR A 925 -25.31 -13.01 -8.66
C TYR A 925 -23.82 -12.81 -8.34
N TRP A 926 -23.40 -11.58 -8.08
CA TRP A 926 -22.01 -11.26 -7.76
C TRP A 926 -21.60 -11.78 -6.38
N PHE A 927 -22.45 -11.63 -5.36
CA PHE A 927 -22.24 -12.25 -4.05
C PHE A 927 -21.93 -13.76 -4.17
N ALA A 928 -22.76 -14.51 -4.91
CA ALA A 928 -22.53 -15.94 -5.10
C ALA A 928 -21.30 -16.23 -5.97
N PHE A 929 -20.99 -15.34 -6.92
CA PHE A 929 -19.77 -15.41 -7.71
C PHE A 929 -18.54 -15.32 -6.82
N TRP A 930 -18.47 -14.38 -5.86
CA TRP A 930 -17.31 -14.24 -4.99
C TRP A 930 -17.25 -15.33 -3.91
N THR A 931 -18.36 -15.54 -3.21
CA THR A 931 -18.38 -16.26 -1.92
C THR A 931 -18.75 -17.74 -2.01
N ALA A 932 -19.31 -18.21 -3.14
CA ALA A 932 -19.83 -19.58 -3.27
C ALA A 932 -19.16 -20.36 -4.41
N PRO A 933 -17.98 -20.97 -4.19
CA PRO A 933 -17.20 -21.65 -5.23
C PRO A 933 -17.99 -22.70 -6.02
N THR A 934 -18.83 -23.49 -5.36
CA THR A 934 -19.65 -24.52 -6.01
C THR A 934 -20.69 -23.92 -6.95
N LEU A 935 -21.41 -22.87 -6.51
CA LEU A 935 -22.42 -22.21 -7.33
C LEU A 935 -21.78 -21.49 -8.52
N ARG A 936 -20.67 -20.77 -8.28
CA ARG A 936 -19.84 -20.18 -9.34
C ARG A 936 -19.43 -21.23 -10.36
N THR A 937 -18.89 -22.36 -9.91
CA THR A 937 -18.42 -23.44 -10.78
C THR A 937 -19.53 -23.99 -11.67
N VAL A 938 -20.68 -24.30 -11.08
CA VAL A 938 -21.85 -24.79 -11.83
C VAL A 938 -22.33 -23.75 -12.84
N TYR A 939 -22.49 -22.49 -12.42
CA TYR A 939 -22.98 -21.44 -13.29
C TYR A 939 -22.02 -21.19 -14.47
N VAL A 940 -20.73 -21.00 -14.20
CA VAL A 940 -19.71 -20.75 -15.23
C VAL A 940 -19.64 -21.92 -16.21
N THR A 941 -19.69 -23.17 -15.71
CA THR A 941 -19.70 -24.36 -16.56
C THR A 941 -20.86 -24.36 -17.55
N VAL A 942 -22.08 -24.16 -17.05
CA VAL A 942 -23.28 -24.19 -17.88
C VAL A 942 -23.35 -22.97 -18.80
N ALA A 943 -22.96 -21.78 -18.31
CA ALA A 943 -22.95 -20.55 -19.09
C ALA A 943 -21.93 -20.60 -20.22
N PHE A 944 -20.74 -21.18 -19.99
CA PHE A 944 -19.73 -21.36 -21.02
C PHE A 944 -20.12 -22.45 -22.02
N ALA A 945 -20.66 -23.57 -21.57
CA ALA A 945 -21.21 -24.59 -22.46
C ALA A 945 -22.31 -24.02 -23.37
N GLY A 946 -23.21 -23.19 -22.81
CA GLY A 946 -24.23 -22.47 -23.58
C GLY A 946 -23.66 -21.43 -24.54
N PHE A 947 -22.46 -20.89 -24.28
CA PHE A 947 -21.76 -19.98 -25.20
C PHE A 947 -21.23 -20.76 -26.39
N CYS A 948 -20.55 -21.89 -26.15
CA CYS A 948 -20.07 -22.77 -27.21
C CYS A 948 -21.22 -23.39 -28.03
N TRP A 949 -22.38 -23.63 -27.38
CA TRP A 949 -23.58 -24.16 -28.04
C TRP A 949 -24.08 -23.25 -29.17
N LEU A 950 -23.90 -21.93 -29.06
CA LEU A 950 -24.22 -20.98 -30.13
C LEU A 950 -23.54 -21.37 -31.43
N PHE A 951 -22.23 -21.62 -31.39
CA PHE A 951 -21.45 -21.96 -32.56
C PHE A 951 -21.85 -23.33 -33.13
N VAL A 952 -22.04 -24.33 -32.26
CA VAL A 952 -22.48 -25.67 -32.70
C VAL A 952 -23.85 -25.59 -33.39
N ALA A 953 -24.82 -24.89 -32.79
CA ALA A 953 -26.16 -24.76 -33.34
C ALA A 953 -26.16 -23.99 -34.67
N THR A 954 -25.37 -22.91 -34.78
CA THR A 954 -25.19 -22.16 -36.03
C THR A 954 -24.59 -23.02 -37.13
N ALA A 955 -23.54 -23.79 -36.85
CA ALA A 955 -22.94 -24.69 -37.83
C ALA A 955 -23.95 -25.77 -38.32
N LEU A 956 -24.81 -26.27 -37.42
CA LEU A 956 -25.86 -27.22 -37.76
C LEU A 956 -26.91 -26.62 -38.70
N VAL A 957 -27.41 -25.41 -38.45
CA VAL A 957 -28.43 -24.80 -39.33
C VAL A 957 -27.85 -24.41 -40.69
N LEU A 958 -26.61 -23.90 -40.72
CA LEU A 958 -25.87 -23.63 -41.95
C LEU A 958 -25.72 -24.89 -42.82
N ARG A 959 -25.46 -26.04 -42.20
CA ARG A 959 -25.37 -27.33 -42.90
C ARG A 959 -26.75 -27.85 -43.33
N ASP A 960 -27.66 -28.00 -42.38
CA ASP A 960 -28.88 -28.79 -42.56
C ASP A 960 -29.98 -28.02 -43.32
N ARG A 961 -30.03 -26.68 -43.18
CA ARG A 961 -31.03 -25.84 -43.85
C ARG A 961 -30.49 -25.15 -45.09
N TYR A 962 -29.27 -24.62 -45.01
CA TYR A 962 -28.68 -23.85 -46.12
C TYR A 962 -27.79 -24.70 -47.04
N GLY A 963 -27.75 -26.03 -46.83
CA GLY A 963 -27.11 -26.99 -47.73
C GLY A 963 -25.59 -26.88 -47.78
N LEU A 964 -24.96 -26.23 -46.81
CA LEU A 964 -23.51 -26.06 -46.80
C LEU A 964 -22.81 -27.37 -46.41
N LEU A 965 -21.69 -27.68 -47.07
CA LEU A 965 -20.84 -28.80 -46.68
C LEU A 965 -20.38 -28.64 -45.22
N ARG A 966 -20.24 -29.74 -44.47
CA ARG A 966 -19.81 -29.72 -43.05
C ARG A 966 -18.61 -28.80 -42.80
N ARG A 967 -17.57 -28.95 -43.63
CA ARG A 967 -16.34 -28.15 -43.54
C ARG A 967 -16.61 -26.66 -43.71
N ARG A 968 -17.44 -26.29 -44.70
CA ARG A 968 -17.81 -24.90 -44.99
C ARG A 968 -18.74 -24.31 -43.92
N ALA A 969 -19.67 -25.08 -43.38
CA ALA A 969 -20.53 -24.63 -42.28
C ALA A 969 -19.74 -24.34 -40.99
N VAL A 970 -18.79 -25.23 -40.65
CA VAL A 970 -17.84 -25.00 -39.54
C VAL A 970 -16.96 -23.80 -39.83
N GLY A 971 -16.36 -23.72 -41.03
CA GLY A 971 -15.52 -22.58 -41.43
C GLY A 971 -16.22 -21.24 -41.29
N LEU A 972 -17.42 -21.08 -41.86
CA LEU A 972 -18.18 -19.84 -41.79
C LEU A 972 -18.65 -19.51 -40.36
N THR A 973 -18.87 -20.50 -39.51
CA THR A 973 -19.18 -20.28 -38.09
C THR A 973 -17.93 -19.79 -37.33
N LEU A 974 -16.75 -20.34 -37.63
CA LEU A 974 -15.48 -19.83 -37.10
C LEU A 974 -15.24 -18.39 -37.55
N THR A 975 -15.58 -18.05 -38.80
CA THR A 975 -15.56 -16.65 -39.26
C THR A 975 -16.51 -15.76 -38.45
N ALA A 976 -17.73 -16.21 -38.21
CA ALA A 976 -18.68 -15.47 -37.39
C ALA A 976 -18.25 -15.33 -35.92
N ALA A 977 -17.48 -16.28 -35.38
CA ALA A 977 -16.92 -16.20 -34.02
C ALA A 977 -15.69 -15.27 -33.95
N GLY A 978 -14.81 -15.34 -34.97
CA GLY A 978 -13.56 -14.59 -35.02
C GLY A 978 -13.76 -13.09 -35.27
N VAL A 979 -14.74 -12.70 -36.08
CA VAL A 979 -14.98 -11.27 -36.41
C VAL A 979 -15.34 -10.42 -35.17
N PRO A 980 -16.33 -10.79 -34.32
CA PRO A 980 -16.62 -10.04 -33.11
C PRO A 980 -15.44 -9.98 -32.14
N LEU A 981 -14.74 -11.11 -31.94
CA LEU A 981 -13.55 -11.17 -31.09
C LEU A 981 -12.46 -10.22 -31.60
N GLY A 982 -12.16 -10.27 -32.89
CA GLY A 982 -11.16 -9.43 -33.55
C GLY A 982 -11.47 -7.93 -33.45
N LEU A 983 -12.70 -7.54 -33.82
CA LEU A 983 -13.10 -6.12 -33.85
C LEU A 983 -13.23 -5.51 -32.45
N LEU A 984 -13.83 -6.22 -31.50
CA LEU A 984 -14.01 -5.67 -30.14
C LEU A 984 -12.71 -5.69 -29.35
N ALA A 985 -11.90 -6.74 -29.47
CA ALA A 985 -10.58 -6.76 -28.85
C ALA A 985 -9.65 -5.70 -29.48
N GLY A 986 -9.74 -5.49 -30.79
CA GLY A 986 -9.05 -4.39 -31.49
C GLY A 986 -9.51 -3.01 -31.00
N LEU A 987 -10.81 -2.82 -30.76
CA LEU A 987 -11.32 -1.58 -30.15
C LEU A 987 -10.75 -1.35 -28.75
N VAL A 988 -10.71 -2.39 -27.90
CA VAL A 988 -10.10 -2.29 -26.56
C VAL A 988 -8.59 -2.02 -26.66
N ALA A 989 -7.89 -2.66 -27.60
CA ALA A 989 -6.47 -2.39 -27.85
C ALA A 989 -6.23 -0.93 -28.26
N LEU A 990 -7.11 -0.34 -29.09
CA LEU A 990 -7.03 1.07 -29.50
C LEU A 990 -7.31 2.05 -28.35
N ILE A 991 -8.21 1.70 -27.43
CA ILE A 991 -8.52 2.52 -26.25
C ILE A 991 -7.42 2.40 -25.18
N GLY A 992 -6.79 1.23 -25.08
CA GLY A 992 -5.91 0.81 -23.99
C GLY A 992 -6.68 -0.01 -22.95
N LEU A 993 -6.09 -1.14 -22.51
CA LEU A 993 -6.73 -2.08 -21.60
C LEU A 993 -7.07 -1.46 -20.24
N GLU A 994 -6.11 -0.75 -19.63
CA GLU A 994 -6.28 -0.11 -18.31
C GLU A 994 -7.48 0.84 -18.31
N LYS A 995 -7.53 1.73 -19.30
CA LYS A 995 -8.63 2.70 -19.46
C LYS A 995 -9.98 2.00 -19.67
N ALA A 996 -10.01 0.95 -20.49
CA ALA A 996 -11.23 0.20 -20.74
C ALA A 996 -11.74 -0.52 -19.48
N LEU A 997 -10.85 -1.14 -18.71
CA LEU A 997 -11.20 -1.80 -17.44
C LEU A 997 -11.63 -0.80 -16.37
N THR A 998 -10.99 0.36 -16.29
CA THR A 998 -11.36 1.44 -15.38
C THR A 998 -12.80 1.92 -15.63
N VAL A 999 -13.12 2.27 -16.88
CA VAL A 999 -14.48 2.71 -17.27
C VAL A 999 -15.50 1.60 -17.01
N TRP A 1000 -15.13 0.35 -17.27
CA TRP A 1000 -16.00 -0.80 -17.03
C TRP A 1000 -16.26 -1.00 -15.53
N ASN A 1001 -15.24 -0.87 -14.69
CA ASN A 1001 -15.35 -1.04 -13.24
C ASN A 1001 -16.10 0.12 -12.58
N ASP A 1002 -15.87 1.37 -13.00
CA ASP A 1002 -16.63 2.54 -12.52
C ASP A 1002 -18.14 2.38 -12.71
N GLN A 1003 -18.53 1.67 -13.76
CA GLN A 1003 -19.93 1.43 -14.07
C GLN A 1003 -20.54 0.29 -13.27
N LEU A 1004 -19.81 -0.82 -13.09
CA LEU A 1004 -20.31 -2.04 -12.45
C LEU A 1004 -20.00 -2.15 -10.95
N ALA A 1005 -19.01 -1.44 -10.43
CA ALA A 1005 -18.52 -1.50 -9.04
C ALA A 1005 -18.25 -2.94 -8.57
N LEU A 1006 -17.38 -3.67 -9.29
CA LEU A 1006 -17.09 -5.07 -8.99
C LEU A 1006 -15.76 -5.28 -8.30
N LEU A 1007 -14.75 -4.51 -8.70
CA LEU A 1007 -13.42 -4.47 -8.09
C LEU A 1007 -13.26 -3.14 -7.33
N PRO A 1008 -12.33 -3.05 -6.38
CA PRO A 1008 -12.10 -1.82 -5.63
C PRO A 1008 -11.92 -0.62 -6.55
N TRP A 1009 -12.67 0.44 -6.30
CA TRP A 1009 -12.73 1.61 -7.18
C TRP A 1009 -11.38 2.34 -7.24
N GLY A 1010 -10.71 2.47 -6.10
CA GLY A 1010 -9.40 3.10 -5.98
C GLY A 1010 -8.28 2.31 -6.69
N LEU A 1011 -8.47 1.02 -6.98
CA LEU A 1011 -7.46 0.18 -7.61
C LEU A 1011 -6.96 0.76 -8.93
N SER A 1012 -7.88 1.17 -9.80
CA SER A 1012 -7.57 1.81 -11.09
C SER A 1012 -6.89 3.17 -11.00
N ARG A 1013 -7.09 3.88 -9.89
CA ARG A 1013 -6.66 5.27 -9.71
C ARG A 1013 -5.34 5.38 -8.95
N ILE A 1014 -5.04 4.40 -8.10
CA ILE A 1014 -3.86 4.39 -7.24
C ILE A 1014 -2.81 3.41 -7.77
N LEU A 1015 -3.19 2.18 -8.15
CA LEU A 1015 -2.24 1.11 -8.45
C LEU A 1015 -2.25 0.67 -9.93
N GLY A 1016 -3.35 0.95 -10.64
CA GLY A 1016 -3.64 0.43 -11.98
C GLY A 1016 -4.11 -1.03 -11.92
N ILE A 1017 -5.27 -1.33 -12.52
CA ILE A 1017 -5.86 -2.68 -12.52
C ILE A 1017 -4.93 -3.69 -13.20
N THR A 1018 -4.35 -3.32 -14.35
CA THR A 1018 -3.50 -4.22 -15.14
C THR A 1018 -2.15 -4.46 -14.48
N VAL A 1019 -1.55 -3.43 -13.88
CA VAL A 1019 -0.28 -3.53 -13.17
C VAL A 1019 -0.45 -4.38 -11.91
N TYR A 1020 -1.40 -4.02 -11.06
CA TYR A 1020 -1.57 -4.66 -9.76
C TYR A 1020 -2.05 -6.12 -9.86
N LEU A 1021 -2.90 -6.45 -10.84
CA LEU A 1021 -3.36 -7.82 -11.07
C LEU A 1021 -2.46 -8.60 -12.04
N GLY A 1022 -1.35 -8.03 -12.50
CA GLY A 1022 -0.43 -8.68 -13.44
C GLY A 1022 -1.07 -9.04 -14.79
N ILE A 1023 -2.05 -8.28 -15.26
CA ILE A 1023 -2.74 -8.53 -16.54
C ILE A 1023 -1.90 -7.95 -17.68
N PRO A 1024 -1.46 -8.76 -18.66
CA PRO A 1024 -0.65 -8.25 -19.77
C PRO A 1024 -1.39 -7.16 -20.56
N ALA A 1025 -0.77 -5.99 -20.72
CA ALA A 1025 -1.36 -4.87 -21.47
C ALA A 1025 -1.69 -5.23 -22.93
N ASP A 1026 -0.92 -6.15 -23.52
CA ASP A 1026 -1.10 -6.65 -24.89
C ASP A 1026 -2.20 -7.72 -25.05
N LEU A 1027 -2.86 -8.14 -23.96
CA LEU A 1027 -3.91 -9.16 -24.00
C LEU A 1027 -5.01 -8.86 -25.04
N PRO A 1028 -5.50 -7.61 -25.20
CA PRO A 1028 -6.48 -7.28 -26.24
C PRO A 1028 -5.92 -7.44 -27.64
N LEU A 1029 -4.62 -7.17 -27.85
CA LEU A 1029 -3.97 -7.38 -29.14
C LEU A 1029 -3.87 -8.87 -29.46
N TYR A 1030 -3.47 -9.71 -28.50
CA TYR A 1030 -3.46 -11.16 -28.68
C TYR A 1030 -4.86 -11.70 -28.98
N ALA A 1031 -5.89 -11.21 -28.29
CA ALA A 1031 -7.27 -11.56 -28.56
C ALA A 1031 -7.73 -11.09 -29.95
N ALA A 1032 -7.31 -9.89 -30.38
CA ALA A 1032 -7.62 -9.35 -31.71
C ALA A 1032 -6.99 -10.20 -32.82
N VAL A 1033 -5.71 -10.56 -32.67
CA VAL A 1033 -4.97 -11.44 -33.58
C VAL A 1033 -5.60 -12.83 -33.62
N ALA A 1034 -5.95 -13.40 -32.46
CA ALA A 1034 -6.64 -14.69 -32.39
C ALA A 1034 -8.01 -14.64 -33.10
N GLY A 1035 -8.77 -13.55 -32.93
CA GLY A 1035 -10.02 -13.31 -33.65
C GLY A 1035 -9.83 -13.23 -35.16
N ALA A 1036 -8.81 -12.49 -35.63
CA ALA A 1036 -8.47 -12.38 -37.04
C ALA A 1036 -8.01 -13.74 -37.64
N ALA A 1037 -7.18 -14.49 -36.90
CA ALA A 1037 -6.73 -15.82 -37.30
C ALA A 1037 -7.89 -16.82 -37.37
N LEU A 1038 -8.78 -16.82 -36.39
CA LEU A 1038 -10.02 -17.61 -36.40
C LEU A 1038 -10.90 -17.24 -37.60
N ALA A 1039 -11.00 -15.94 -37.92
CA ALA A 1039 -11.79 -15.48 -39.04
C ALA A 1039 -11.20 -15.94 -40.40
N LEU A 1040 -9.88 -15.81 -40.57
CA LEU A 1040 -9.14 -16.24 -41.75
C LEU A 1040 -9.18 -17.76 -41.93
N LEU A 1041 -8.91 -18.52 -40.87
CA LEU A 1041 -9.00 -19.98 -40.89
C LEU A 1041 -10.42 -20.43 -41.26
N GLY A 1042 -11.43 -19.76 -40.70
CA GLY A 1042 -12.83 -19.99 -41.06
C GLY A 1042 -13.11 -19.75 -42.54
N LEU A 1043 -12.58 -18.66 -43.12
CA LEU A 1043 -12.70 -18.36 -44.55
C LEU A 1043 -11.98 -19.41 -45.40
N LEU A 1044 -10.74 -19.80 -45.05
CA LEU A 1044 -9.97 -20.83 -45.75
C LEU A 1044 -10.67 -22.19 -45.73
N LEU A 1045 -11.24 -22.60 -44.58
CA LEU A 1045 -12.05 -23.82 -44.47
C LEU A 1045 -13.34 -23.76 -45.31
N SER A 1046 -13.75 -22.56 -45.71
CA SER A 1046 -14.93 -22.32 -46.52
C SER A 1046 -14.65 -22.31 -48.03
N ILE A 1047 -13.37 -22.32 -48.44
CA ILE A 1047 -12.93 -22.38 -49.84
C ILE A 1047 -12.86 -23.84 -50.32
N GLY A 1048 -13.58 -24.17 -51.38
CA GLY A 1048 -13.59 -25.50 -52.02
C GLY A 1048 -14.75 -25.69 -53.00
N ARG A 1049 -14.52 -26.45 -54.09
CA ARG A 1049 -15.47 -26.62 -55.22
C ARG A 1049 -16.84 -27.12 -54.76
N SER A 1050 -17.88 -26.35 -55.05
CA SER A 1050 -19.27 -26.80 -55.09
C SER A 1050 -19.36 -27.99 -56.05
N ARG A 1051 -20.01 -29.09 -55.64
CA ARG A 1051 -20.45 -30.11 -56.61
C ARG A 1051 -21.42 -29.43 -57.58
N PRO A 1052 -21.29 -29.63 -58.91
CA PRO A 1052 -22.33 -29.22 -59.86
C PRO A 1052 -23.66 -29.83 -59.41
N ALA A 1053 -24.74 -29.04 -59.49
CA ALA A 1053 -26.08 -29.56 -59.34
C ALA A 1053 -26.27 -30.66 -60.40
N ALA A 1054 -26.64 -31.87 -59.97
CA ALA A 1054 -27.23 -32.83 -60.90
C ALA A 1054 -28.56 -32.22 -61.35
N GLU A 1055 -28.65 -31.88 -62.64
CA GLU A 1055 -29.91 -31.62 -63.32
C GLU A 1055 -30.83 -32.84 -63.08
N ALA A 1056 -31.97 -32.58 -62.46
CA ALA A 1056 -33.09 -33.50 -62.50
C ALA A 1056 -33.82 -33.23 -63.83
N THR A 1057 -33.57 -34.07 -64.83
CA THR A 1057 -34.50 -34.31 -65.94
C THR A 1057 -35.58 -35.28 -65.46
N ASP A 1058 -36.83 -34.84 -65.60
CA ASP A 1058 -38.15 -35.49 -65.44
C ASP A 1058 -38.52 -36.18 -64.11
#